data_AF-A0A9P7H3X6-F1
#
_entry.id   AF-A0A9P7H3X6-F1
#
_cell.length_a   1.000
_cell.length_b   1.000
_cell.length_c   1.000
_cell.angle_alpha   90.00
_cell.angle_beta   90.00
_cell.angle_gamma   90.00
#
_symmetry.space_group_name_H-M   'P 1'
#
loop_
_entity.id
_entity.type
_entity.pdbx_description
1 polymer ?
#
loop_
_entity_poly.entity_id
_entity_poly.type
_entity_poly.pdbx_seq_one_letter_code
_entity_poly.pdbx_strand_id
1 'polypeptide(L)'
;MWRDYEELIAMVAPAVPEITEEILHESIDARTESLAGLRELGPPDLVHLLKHAVRNPAKQTGVYHHVTGVDASSSASLAAYINTLTYKESGPNATNKIVEGVYCCYNAFSRLDMRVHVSIPGTVESYCVDERGEKRKASEELWLETYLCSVLRAYSYADDGSGDTIRKIMGVRRFNPVTNTETEHRFLHAAEQLFFRGWQLGSDSVVQVPTNVSNHLTTGLLKYLETTGRYASGINLFEKLRTQSVEVSSLLSKVMFMGHEEVAGVRTLHQSLQETPMDYVMLDTQAEFLLAKAKNASTPELREERLRMSLGCADRATVAAPTEFSTWARLAQVYVAMEDWDNALTILNSCPMFTYQDKDTPLMPEPKEVHLPTLPETRLDEIDSEPESRYSEQVDPSLLNLRAASYRGTFKKAYDILTEMTAKIGWDQLLKIRSNVFVMEDEYRTEKQEATHPPASTKRSPSTDGLRGTPEQTVNRDDDAPSETIEKPVEAVSEVDADDDTDTPTTNGNGEQDIEKPSNVIDPGEAKADSEATKNDENLSKLNTKRLCERWLDSLFMVLYEDLRVYTIWRTQMAQYRAQQMQYKKSAEEWEILGSLAERLQHVDEAVEAYRACLSIRFSPKALAGILRVFEKTKSTRETVASVIRLVTWQYRWYSEFSPELLHTIRTLIEDEGAVKVRSIIQATSLPQNVLDLTHHYAALCATFRSSGTDG
;
A
#
# COMPACT_ATOMS: atom_id res chain seq x y z
N MET A 1 -6.14 14.23 37.18
CA MET A 1 -7.37 14.51 36.40
C MET A 1 -7.66 13.44 35.34
N TRP A 2 -6.71 13.10 34.44
CA TRP A 2 -6.89 11.94 33.54
C TRP A 2 -6.86 10.60 34.28
N ARG A 3 -6.03 10.45 35.32
CA ARG A 3 -6.03 9.27 36.22
C ARG A 3 -7.37 9.04 36.93
N ASP A 4 -8.05 10.12 37.31
CA ASP A 4 -9.35 10.04 37.98
C ASP A 4 -10.49 9.58 37.03
N TYR A 5 -10.19 9.44 35.73
CA TYR A 5 -11.05 8.84 34.71
C TYR A 5 -10.70 7.38 34.39
N GLU A 6 -9.51 6.87 34.77
CA GLU A 6 -9.15 5.45 34.59
C GLU A 6 -10.08 4.51 35.37
N GLU A 7 -10.64 4.98 36.50
CA GLU A 7 -11.64 4.23 37.28
C GLU A 7 -13.09 4.41 36.79
N LEU A 8 -13.36 5.33 35.84
CA LEU A 8 -14.71 5.83 35.56
C LEU A 8 -15.22 5.58 34.13
N ILE A 9 -14.33 5.32 33.16
CA ILE A 9 -14.71 4.80 31.84
C ILE A 9 -14.14 3.39 31.70
N ALA A 10 -14.99 2.38 31.88
CA ALA A 10 -14.68 1.04 31.40
C ALA A 10 -14.47 1.12 29.88
N MET A 11 -13.26 0.81 29.40
CA MET A 11 -12.94 0.89 27.96
C MET A 11 -13.97 0.08 27.15
N VAL A 12 -14.60 0.75 26.20
CA VAL A 12 -15.68 0.16 25.39
C VAL A 12 -15.08 -0.86 24.44
N ALA A 13 -15.03 -2.12 24.88
CA ALA A 13 -14.48 -3.20 24.07
C ALA A 13 -15.31 -3.38 22.78
N PRO A 14 -14.68 -3.48 21.60
CA PRO A 14 -15.35 -3.75 20.33
C PRO A 14 -16.37 -4.89 20.42
N ALA A 15 -17.47 -4.78 19.66
CA ALA A 15 -18.45 -5.85 19.55
C ALA A 15 -17.82 -7.15 19.01
N VAL A 16 -18.53 -8.27 19.14
CA VAL A 16 -18.06 -9.60 18.73
C VAL A 16 -18.81 -9.97 17.45
N PRO A 17 -18.20 -9.90 16.26
CA PRO A 17 -18.76 -10.50 15.06
C PRO A 17 -18.75 -12.02 15.21
N GLU A 18 -19.72 -12.71 14.61
CA GLU A 18 -19.81 -14.17 14.63
C GLU A 18 -20.06 -14.69 13.22
N ILE A 19 -19.14 -15.53 12.74
CA ILE A 19 -19.26 -16.22 11.46
C ILE A 19 -19.58 -17.69 11.77
N THR A 20 -20.71 -18.17 11.29
CA THR A 20 -21.22 -19.52 11.61
C THR A 20 -20.73 -20.53 10.58
N GLU A 21 -20.13 -21.62 11.07
CA GLU A 21 -19.69 -22.73 10.23
C GLU A 21 -20.87 -23.52 9.63
N GLU A 22 -20.70 -24.03 8.42
CA GLU A 22 -21.57 -25.07 7.86
C GLU A 22 -21.21 -26.44 8.46
N ILE A 23 -19.92 -26.79 8.49
CA ILE A 23 -19.38 -28.00 9.09
C ILE A 23 -18.54 -27.64 10.34
N LEU A 24 -18.81 -28.30 11.46
CA LEU A 24 -18.11 -28.03 12.72
C LEU A 24 -16.59 -28.19 12.58
N HIS A 25 -15.85 -27.18 13.03
CA HIS A 25 -14.38 -27.08 13.02
C HIS A 25 -13.72 -26.83 11.66
N GLU A 26 -14.48 -26.64 10.58
CA GLU A 26 -13.94 -26.36 9.24
C GLU A 26 -13.01 -25.13 9.19
N SER A 27 -13.23 -24.12 10.04
CA SER A 27 -12.36 -22.94 10.14
C SER A 27 -10.97 -23.26 10.74
N ILE A 28 -10.89 -24.25 11.63
CA ILE A 28 -9.63 -24.73 12.22
C ILE A 28 -8.88 -25.59 11.20
N ASP A 29 -9.60 -26.41 10.45
CA ASP A 29 -9.02 -27.28 9.42
C ASP A 29 -8.49 -26.45 8.24
N ALA A 30 -9.29 -25.51 7.71
CA ALA A 30 -8.86 -24.56 6.67
C ALA A 30 -7.65 -23.71 7.11
N ARG A 31 -7.62 -23.26 8.38
CA ARG A 31 -6.42 -22.61 8.94
C ARG A 31 -5.21 -23.54 8.91
N THR A 32 -5.38 -24.82 9.24
CA THR A 32 -4.30 -25.82 9.24
C THR A 32 -3.76 -26.07 7.83
N GLU A 33 -4.63 -26.20 6.83
CA GLU A 33 -4.25 -26.32 5.42
C GLU A 33 -3.50 -25.08 4.92
N SER A 34 -3.89 -23.88 5.38
CA SER A 34 -3.23 -22.63 4.97
C SER A 34 -1.77 -22.48 5.44
N LEU A 35 -1.34 -23.20 6.49
CA LEU A 35 -0.04 -23.00 7.15
C LEU A 35 1.15 -23.14 6.18
N ALA A 36 1.12 -24.16 5.32
CA ALA A 36 2.18 -24.40 4.33
C ALA A 36 2.31 -23.27 3.28
N GLY A 37 1.27 -22.45 3.12
CA GLY A 37 1.23 -21.30 2.21
C GLY A 37 1.73 -19.98 2.81
N LEU A 38 1.83 -19.86 4.14
CA LEU A 38 2.14 -18.59 4.81
C LEU A 38 3.59 -18.15 4.60
N ARG A 39 3.80 -16.85 4.31
CA ARG A 39 5.14 -16.31 3.98
C ARG A 39 5.51 -15.02 4.69
N GLU A 40 4.53 -14.33 5.28
CA GLU A 40 4.73 -13.08 6.02
C GLU A 40 4.66 -13.34 7.53
N LEU A 41 4.27 -12.31 8.30
CA LEU A 41 3.97 -12.43 9.73
C LEU A 41 2.84 -13.45 10.04
N GLY A 42 2.08 -13.92 9.06
CA GLY A 42 0.90 -14.78 9.21
C GLY A 42 -0.42 -14.02 9.32
N PRO A 43 -1.55 -14.70 9.06
CA PRO A 43 -2.88 -14.10 9.08
C PRO A 43 -3.29 -13.67 10.51
N PRO A 44 -4.34 -12.83 10.65
CA PRO A 44 -4.97 -12.57 11.95
C PRO A 44 -5.23 -13.84 12.75
N ASP A 45 -5.20 -13.71 14.06
CA ASP A 45 -5.46 -14.83 14.95
C ASP A 45 -6.91 -15.30 14.76
N LEU A 46 -7.13 -16.60 14.87
CA LEU A 46 -8.45 -17.22 14.75
C LEU A 46 -8.97 -17.56 16.15
N VAL A 47 -10.23 -17.26 16.41
CA VAL A 47 -10.93 -17.72 17.61
C VAL A 47 -12.17 -18.48 17.18
N HIS A 48 -12.15 -19.79 17.41
CA HIS A 48 -13.27 -20.70 17.23
C HIS A 48 -13.97 -20.93 18.57
N LEU A 49 -15.30 -21.06 18.54
CA LEU A 49 -16.16 -21.28 19.70
C LEU A 49 -17.22 -22.33 19.36
N LEU A 50 -17.34 -23.37 20.19
CA LEU A 50 -18.43 -24.33 20.12
C LEU A 50 -19.55 -23.92 21.07
N LYS A 51 -20.71 -23.63 20.50
CA LYS A 51 -21.92 -23.23 21.23
C LYS A 51 -22.94 -24.37 21.27
N HIS A 52 -23.55 -24.59 22.43
CA HIS A 52 -24.70 -25.47 22.61
C HIS A 52 -25.96 -24.64 22.80
N ALA A 53 -27.07 -25.02 22.15
CA ALA A 53 -28.36 -24.39 22.42
C ALA A 53 -28.85 -24.75 23.83
N VAL A 54 -29.18 -23.75 24.66
CA VAL A 54 -29.56 -23.94 26.09
C VAL A 54 -30.78 -24.87 26.23
N ARG A 55 -31.69 -24.84 25.25
CA ARG A 55 -32.90 -25.70 25.20
C ARG A 55 -32.67 -27.08 24.56
N ASN A 56 -31.57 -27.29 23.84
CA ASN A 56 -31.26 -28.55 23.18
C ASN A 56 -29.74 -28.73 23.04
N PRO A 57 -29.05 -29.29 24.06
CA PRO A 57 -27.60 -29.46 24.05
C PRO A 57 -27.05 -30.34 22.92
N ALA A 58 -27.89 -31.15 22.27
CA ALA A 58 -27.48 -31.94 21.11
C ALA A 58 -27.33 -31.09 19.83
N LYS A 59 -27.90 -29.87 19.79
CA LYS A 59 -27.65 -28.92 18.71
C LYS A 59 -26.41 -28.09 19.05
N GLN A 60 -25.28 -28.51 18.49
CA GLN A 60 -24.04 -27.76 18.50
C GLN A 60 -24.00 -26.79 17.33
N THR A 61 -23.24 -25.70 17.46
CA THR A 61 -22.98 -24.72 16.40
C THR A 61 -21.58 -24.16 16.61
N GLY A 62 -20.72 -24.33 15.61
CA GLY A 62 -19.41 -23.72 15.57
C GLY A 62 -19.54 -22.30 15.04
N VAL A 63 -18.94 -21.35 15.74
CA VAL A 63 -18.78 -19.98 15.24
C VAL A 63 -17.33 -19.56 15.40
N TYR A 64 -16.86 -18.68 14.52
CA TYR A 64 -15.53 -18.12 14.62
C TYR A 64 -15.50 -16.62 14.32
N HIS A 65 -14.42 -15.99 14.76
CA HIS A 65 -14.07 -14.62 14.38
C HIS A 65 -12.55 -14.46 14.37
N HIS A 66 -12.10 -13.38 13.74
CA HIS A 66 -10.70 -13.02 13.69
C HIS A 66 -10.35 -11.96 14.72
N VAL A 67 -9.10 -11.97 15.18
CA VAL A 67 -8.63 -10.99 16.15
C VAL A 67 -7.15 -10.63 15.94
N THR A 68 -6.78 -9.42 16.34
CA THR A 68 -5.38 -8.98 16.48
C THR A 68 -5.23 -8.15 17.76
N GLY A 69 -4.03 -8.12 18.34
CA GLY A 69 -3.71 -7.28 19.50
C GLY A 69 -4.06 -7.85 20.88
N VAL A 70 -4.52 -9.10 20.97
CA VAL A 70 -4.65 -9.81 22.25
C VAL A 70 -3.27 -10.21 22.77
N ASP A 71 -3.08 -10.15 24.09
CA ASP A 71 -1.83 -10.56 24.74
C ASP A 71 -1.60 -12.07 24.57
N ALA A 72 -0.66 -12.42 23.67
CA ALA A 72 -0.26 -13.79 23.37
C ALA A 72 1.01 -14.23 24.13
N SER A 73 1.38 -13.56 25.23
CA SER A 73 2.54 -13.92 26.06
C SER A 73 2.40 -15.25 26.82
N SER A 74 1.18 -15.76 26.96
CA SER A 74 0.94 -17.06 27.61
C SER A 74 -0.38 -17.70 27.18
N SER A 75 -0.49 -19.01 27.37
CA SER A 75 -1.76 -19.72 27.21
C SER A 75 -2.86 -19.23 28.18
N ALA A 76 -2.48 -18.75 29.36
CA ALA A 76 -3.43 -18.19 30.33
C ALA A 76 -4.04 -16.87 29.82
N SER A 77 -3.25 -16.01 29.17
CA SER A 77 -3.72 -14.75 28.58
C SER A 77 -4.75 -15.00 27.46
N LEU A 78 -4.47 -15.96 26.57
CA LEU A 78 -5.40 -16.34 25.49
C LEU A 78 -6.66 -17.06 26.01
N ALA A 79 -6.53 -17.91 27.03
CA ALA A 79 -7.68 -18.52 27.69
C ALA A 79 -8.55 -17.48 28.42
N ALA A 80 -7.94 -16.46 29.03
CA ALA A 80 -8.66 -15.34 29.65
C ALA A 80 -9.52 -14.60 28.60
N TYR A 81 -9.01 -14.36 27.39
CA TYR A 81 -9.80 -13.78 26.31
C TYR A 81 -11.05 -14.62 25.99
N ILE A 82 -10.92 -15.95 25.81
CA ILE A 82 -12.07 -16.84 25.58
C ILE A 82 -13.08 -16.76 26.75
N ASN A 83 -12.60 -16.73 28.00
CA ASN A 83 -13.46 -16.57 29.16
C ASN A 83 -14.25 -15.25 29.14
N THR A 84 -13.68 -14.13 28.67
CA THR A 84 -14.44 -12.86 28.52
C THR A 84 -15.63 -12.99 27.58
N LEU A 85 -15.54 -13.82 26.54
CA LEU A 85 -16.63 -14.09 25.61
C LEU A 85 -17.73 -14.93 26.28
N THR A 86 -17.34 -15.93 27.08
CA THR A 86 -18.28 -16.75 27.87
C THR A 86 -19.11 -15.92 28.84
N TYR A 87 -18.52 -14.90 29.49
CA TYR A 87 -19.27 -14.00 30.36
C TYR A 87 -20.28 -13.13 29.59
N LYS A 88 -19.95 -12.69 28.37
CA LYS A 88 -20.90 -11.91 27.53
C LYS A 88 -22.13 -12.72 27.10
N GLU A 89 -21.98 -14.01 26.83
CA GLU A 89 -23.13 -14.89 26.53
C GLU A 89 -23.91 -15.34 27.78
N SER A 90 -23.36 -15.21 28.98
CA SER A 90 -23.95 -15.73 30.22
C SER A 90 -25.00 -14.78 30.82
N GLY A 91 -26.15 -14.65 30.14
CA GLY A 91 -27.29 -13.82 30.58
C GLY A 91 -28.61 -14.58 30.77
N PRO A 92 -29.63 -13.98 31.45
CA PRO A 92 -30.93 -14.63 31.68
C PRO A 92 -31.74 -14.90 30.40
N ASN A 93 -31.40 -14.23 29.29
CA ASN A 93 -32.01 -14.41 27.97
C ASN A 93 -31.11 -15.22 27.01
N ALA A 94 -30.04 -15.87 27.49
CA ALA A 94 -29.12 -16.62 26.65
C ALA A 94 -29.81 -17.78 25.92
N THR A 95 -29.71 -17.78 24.60
CA THR A 95 -30.21 -18.86 23.73
C THR A 95 -29.19 -19.99 23.58
N ASN A 96 -27.92 -19.63 23.60
CA ASN A 96 -26.76 -20.50 23.44
C ASN A 96 -25.80 -20.34 24.65
N LYS A 97 -24.89 -21.30 24.80
CA LYS A 97 -23.80 -21.26 25.77
C LYS A 97 -22.52 -21.80 25.13
N ILE A 98 -21.40 -21.09 25.28
CA ILE A 98 -20.06 -21.58 24.94
C ILE A 98 -19.69 -22.78 25.84
N VAL A 99 -19.26 -23.87 25.21
CA VAL A 99 -18.78 -25.10 25.88
C VAL A 99 -17.31 -25.38 25.58
N GLU A 100 -16.83 -24.95 24.42
CA GLU A 100 -15.43 -25.09 24.00
C GLU A 100 -15.00 -23.84 23.24
N GLY A 101 -13.70 -23.51 23.29
CA GLY A 101 -13.11 -22.49 22.44
C GLY A 101 -11.67 -22.80 22.11
N VAL A 102 -11.23 -22.41 20.90
CA VAL A 102 -9.86 -22.59 20.42
C VAL A 102 -9.33 -21.25 19.93
N TYR A 103 -8.24 -20.77 20.53
CA TYR A 103 -7.50 -19.60 20.06
C TYR A 103 -6.27 -20.07 19.28
N CYS A 104 -6.08 -19.60 18.05
CA CYS A 104 -4.93 -19.93 17.20
C CYS A 104 -4.13 -18.66 16.85
N CYS A 105 -2.85 -18.61 17.24
CA CYS A 105 -1.91 -17.51 16.98
C CYS A 105 -0.67 -18.03 16.23
N TYR A 106 -0.33 -17.42 15.08
CA TYR A 106 0.76 -17.92 14.25
C TYR A 106 2.14 -17.36 14.66
N ASN A 107 3.10 -18.24 14.90
CA ASN A 107 4.51 -17.91 15.11
C ASN A 107 5.25 -17.93 13.76
N ALA A 108 5.65 -16.76 13.27
CA ALA A 108 6.38 -16.64 12.01
C ALA A 108 7.88 -16.96 12.11
N PHE A 109 8.51 -16.89 13.30
CA PHE A 109 9.91 -17.31 13.50
C PHE A 109 10.07 -18.82 13.32
N SER A 110 9.22 -19.59 14.00
CA SER A 110 9.28 -21.07 14.01
C SER A 110 8.34 -21.73 13.00
N ARG A 111 7.46 -20.95 12.34
CA ARG A 111 6.40 -21.42 11.41
C ARG A 111 5.45 -22.45 12.04
N LEU A 112 4.97 -22.11 13.22
CA LEU A 112 4.07 -22.95 14.02
C LEU A 112 2.81 -22.16 14.39
N ASP A 113 1.64 -22.80 14.33
CA ASP A 113 0.39 -22.23 14.81
C ASP A 113 0.19 -22.64 16.28
N MET A 114 0.36 -21.70 17.20
CA MET A 114 0.12 -21.92 18.64
C MET A 114 -1.38 -21.97 18.89
N ARG A 115 -1.85 -23.05 19.54
CA ARG A 115 -3.27 -23.26 19.83
C ARG A 115 -3.51 -23.42 21.33
N VAL A 116 -4.52 -22.71 21.82
CA VAL A 116 -5.03 -22.82 23.19
C VAL A 116 -6.46 -23.31 23.12
N HIS A 117 -6.67 -24.54 23.59
CA HIS A 117 -7.97 -25.19 23.68
C HIS A 117 -8.52 -25.00 25.09
N VAL A 118 -9.75 -24.50 25.20
CA VAL A 118 -10.44 -24.24 26.47
C VAL A 118 -11.74 -25.02 26.48
N SER A 119 -11.80 -26.06 27.30
CA SER A 119 -13.04 -26.80 27.58
C SER A 119 -13.72 -26.23 28.83
N ILE A 120 -15.00 -25.91 28.73
CA ILE A 120 -15.76 -25.23 29.79
C ILE A 120 -16.71 -26.21 30.48
N PRO A 121 -16.58 -26.45 31.81
CA PRO A 121 -15.69 -25.76 32.75
C PRO A 121 -14.33 -26.44 32.98
N GLY A 122 -13.24 -25.71 32.80
CA GLY A 122 -12.03 -25.86 33.62
C GLY A 122 -10.79 -26.51 33.02
N THR A 123 -10.79 -26.99 31.77
CA THR A 123 -9.57 -27.54 31.15
C THR A 123 -8.99 -26.56 30.14
N VAL A 124 -7.71 -26.23 30.27
CA VAL A 124 -6.94 -25.46 29.27
C VAL A 124 -5.77 -26.32 28.80
N GLU A 125 -5.75 -26.66 27.51
CA GLU A 125 -4.64 -27.35 26.85
C GLU A 125 -3.94 -26.38 25.89
N SER A 126 -2.60 -26.38 25.89
CA SER A 126 -1.81 -25.56 24.96
C SER A 126 -0.81 -26.40 24.20
N TYR A 127 -0.90 -26.34 22.87
CA TYR A 127 -0.04 -27.06 21.93
C TYR A 127 0.30 -26.16 20.75
N CYS A 128 1.22 -26.60 19.89
CA CYS A 128 1.46 -25.96 18.61
C CYS A 128 1.24 -26.96 17.47
N VAL A 129 0.94 -26.45 16.28
CA VAL A 129 0.69 -27.23 15.06
C VAL A 129 1.67 -26.77 14.00
N ASP A 130 2.35 -27.71 13.34
CA ASP A 130 3.27 -27.39 12.24
C ASP A 130 2.59 -27.39 10.87
N GLU A 131 3.34 -27.06 9.81
CA GLU A 131 2.89 -27.06 8.41
C GLU A 131 2.32 -28.41 7.91
N ARG A 132 2.47 -29.51 8.68
CA ARG A 132 1.92 -30.84 8.36
C ARG A 132 0.67 -31.19 9.17
N GLY A 133 0.24 -30.31 10.09
CA GLY A 133 -0.84 -30.59 11.03
C GLY A 133 -0.41 -31.39 12.26
N GLU A 134 0.88 -31.67 12.48
CA GLU A 134 1.34 -32.45 13.63
C GLU A 134 1.33 -31.62 14.93
N LYS A 135 0.69 -32.14 15.98
CA LYS A 135 0.68 -31.51 17.31
C LYS A 135 2.03 -31.65 18.01
N ARG A 136 2.58 -30.52 18.47
CA ARG A 136 3.84 -30.40 19.22
C ARG A 136 3.61 -29.66 20.54
N LYS A 137 4.56 -29.77 21.48
CA LYS A 137 4.49 -29.09 22.78
C LYS A 137 4.85 -27.61 22.65
N ALA A 138 3.99 -26.72 23.14
CA ALA A 138 4.31 -25.30 23.30
C ALA A 138 5.37 -25.11 24.42
N SER A 139 6.52 -24.50 24.07
CA SER A 139 7.57 -24.10 25.02
C SER A 139 7.48 -22.60 25.34
N GLU A 140 8.17 -22.15 26.39
CA GLU A 140 8.25 -20.73 26.76
C GLU A 140 8.93 -19.88 25.69
N GLU A 141 9.95 -20.42 25.01
CA GLU A 141 10.62 -19.78 23.87
C GLU A 141 9.65 -19.54 22.70
N LEU A 142 8.79 -20.52 22.39
CA LEU A 142 7.76 -20.37 21.36
C LEU A 142 6.71 -19.32 21.76
N TRP A 143 6.34 -19.22 23.04
CA TRP A 143 5.44 -18.16 23.52
C TRP A 143 6.05 -16.76 23.39
N LEU A 144 7.36 -16.60 23.65
CA LEU A 144 8.05 -15.33 23.46
C LEU A 144 8.04 -14.89 21.98
N GLU A 145 8.35 -15.82 21.07
CA GLU A 145 8.27 -15.60 19.62
C GLU A 145 6.85 -15.24 19.17
N THR A 146 5.85 -16.00 19.61
CA THR A 146 4.43 -15.77 19.28
C THR A 146 3.92 -14.43 19.79
N TYR A 147 4.30 -14.02 21.00
CA TYR A 147 3.98 -12.70 21.54
C TYR A 147 4.54 -11.58 20.66
N LEU A 148 5.82 -11.66 20.29
CA LEU A 148 6.40 -10.66 19.40
C LEU A 148 5.71 -10.64 18.03
N CYS A 149 5.43 -11.81 17.45
CA CYS A 149 4.65 -11.92 16.22
C CYS A 149 3.24 -11.32 16.35
N SER A 150 2.52 -11.52 17.46
CA SER A 150 1.15 -11.00 17.62
C SER A 150 1.12 -9.47 17.74
N VAL A 151 2.10 -8.86 18.41
CA VAL A 151 2.26 -7.40 18.47
C VAL A 151 2.57 -6.81 17.09
N LEU A 152 3.54 -7.38 16.37
CA LEU A 152 3.89 -6.94 15.01
C LEU A 152 2.72 -7.11 14.03
N ARG A 153 1.99 -8.24 14.13
CA ARG A 153 0.77 -8.50 13.34
C ARG A 153 -0.30 -7.46 13.63
N ALA A 154 -0.53 -7.09 14.89
CA ALA A 154 -1.50 -6.05 15.23
C ALA A 154 -1.17 -4.69 14.59
N TYR A 155 0.11 -4.28 14.56
CA TYR A 155 0.55 -3.08 13.83
C TYR A 155 0.44 -3.21 12.30
N SER A 156 0.63 -4.41 11.75
CA SER A 156 0.53 -4.67 10.31
C SER A 156 -0.91 -4.71 9.79
N TYR A 157 -1.87 -5.25 10.56
CA TYR A 157 -3.28 -5.35 10.18
C TYR A 157 -4.17 -4.23 10.75
N ALA A 158 -3.58 -3.28 11.47
CA ALA A 158 -4.27 -2.05 11.85
C ALA A 158 -4.66 -1.21 10.64
N ASP A 159 -5.74 -0.44 10.80
CA ASP A 159 -6.25 0.46 9.76
C ASP A 159 -5.61 1.84 9.86
N ASP A 160 -5.32 2.46 8.71
CA ASP A 160 -4.68 3.78 8.58
C ASP A 160 -5.69 4.94 8.64
N GLY A 161 -6.95 4.67 9.01
CA GLY A 161 -8.06 5.61 8.98
C GLY A 161 -8.80 5.65 7.63
N SER A 162 -8.25 5.05 6.56
CA SER A 162 -8.93 5.02 5.26
C SER A 162 -10.07 4.00 5.19
N GLY A 163 -10.04 2.97 6.04
CA GLY A 163 -10.95 1.83 5.99
C GLY A 163 -10.64 0.77 4.93
N ASP A 164 -9.63 0.98 4.08
CA ASP A 164 -9.23 0.00 3.06
C ASP A 164 -8.75 -1.32 3.70
N THR A 165 -8.15 -1.28 4.90
CA THR A 165 -7.67 -2.49 5.60
C THR A 165 -8.79 -3.22 6.33
N ILE A 166 -9.78 -2.49 6.86
CA ILE A 166 -10.94 -3.07 7.53
C ILE A 166 -11.78 -3.92 6.56
N ARG A 167 -11.99 -3.45 5.33
CA ARG A 167 -12.83 -4.12 4.32
C ARG A 167 -12.25 -5.43 3.77
N LYS A 168 -10.94 -5.69 3.90
CA LYS A 168 -10.27 -6.88 3.33
C LYS A 168 -10.63 -8.19 4.01
N ILE A 169 -10.86 -8.18 5.33
CA ILE A 169 -11.09 -9.39 6.12
C ILE A 169 -12.32 -9.15 7.00
N MET A 170 -13.34 -9.99 6.80
CA MET A 170 -14.60 -9.91 7.53
C MET A 170 -14.39 -10.23 9.02
N GLY A 171 -15.06 -9.48 9.90
CA GLY A 171 -15.16 -9.84 11.32
C GLY A 171 -13.84 -9.82 12.12
N VAL A 172 -12.84 -9.03 11.73
CA VAL A 172 -11.60 -8.88 12.52
C VAL A 172 -11.78 -7.86 13.65
N ARG A 173 -11.67 -8.32 14.90
CA ARG A 173 -11.55 -7.45 16.09
C ARG A 173 -10.09 -6.98 16.22
N ARG A 174 -9.84 -5.67 16.27
CA ARG A 174 -8.47 -5.11 16.34
C ARG A 174 -8.26 -4.35 17.64
N PHE A 175 -7.48 -4.95 18.53
CA PHE A 175 -7.09 -4.39 19.84
C PHE A 175 -5.75 -3.67 19.78
N ASN A 176 -5.51 -2.74 20.70
CA ASN A 176 -4.16 -2.19 20.87
C ASN A 176 -3.30 -3.19 21.68
N PRO A 177 -2.19 -3.73 21.12
CA PRO A 177 -1.32 -4.67 21.82
C PRO A 177 -0.50 -4.05 22.96
N VAL A 178 -0.32 -2.72 22.99
CA VAL A 178 0.56 -2.03 23.95
C VAL A 178 -0.17 -0.81 24.52
N THR A 179 -0.81 -1.01 25.68
CA THR A 179 -1.74 -0.06 26.31
C THR A 179 -1.15 0.69 27.50
N ASN A 180 0.03 0.29 27.99
CA ASN A 180 0.67 0.87 29.17
C ASN A 180 2.19 0.63 29.18
N THR A 181 2.88 1.20 30.17
CA THR A 181 4.35 1.07 30.29
C THR A 181 4.82 -0.34 30.63
N GLU A 182 4.01 -1.17 31.31
CA GLU A 182 4.38 -2.55 31.61
C GLU A 182 4.36 -3.42 30.34
N THR A 183 3.33 -3.27 29.51
CA THR A 183 3.22 -3.93 28.20
C THR A 183 4.27 -3.40 27.21
N GLU A 184 4.63 -2.11 27.27
CA GLU A 184 5.80 -1.57 26.54
C GLU A 184 7.09 -2.28 26.97
N HIS A 185 7.37 -2.40 28.27
CA HIS A 185 8.56 -3.07 28.75
C HIS A 185 8.61 -4.54 28.33
N ARG A 186 7.48 -5.26 28.36
CA ARG A 186 7.38 -6.64 27.84
C ARG A 186 7.66 -6.72 26.34
N PHE A 187 7.07 -5.83 25.53
CA PHE A 187 7.29 -5.77 24.08
C PHE A 187 8.75 -5.47 23.72
N LEU A 188 9.34 -4.42 24.29
CA LEU A 188 10.72 -4.04 24.01
C LEU A 188 11.72 -5.09 24.49
N HIS A 189 11.43 -5.81 25.57
CA HIS A 189 12.26 -6.92 26.04
C HIS A 189 12.22 -8.12 25.10
N ALA A 190 11.03 -8.49 24.61
CA ALA A 190 10.90 -9.56 23.60
C ALA A 190 11.59 -9.19 22.28
N ALA A 191 11.43 -7.94 21.84
CA ALA A 191 12.10 -7.39 20.69
C ALA A 191 13.64 -7.40 20.84
N GLU A 192 14.18 -7.07 22.02
CA GLU A 192 15.61 -7.14 22.30
C GLU A 192 16.16 -8.58 22.17
N GLN A 193 15.49 -9.55 22.79
CA GLN A 193 15.94 -10.95 22.77
C GLN A 193 15.93 -11.57 21.36
N LEU A 194 14.93 -11.21 20.55
CA LEU A 194 14.72 -11.80 19.22
C LEU A 194 15.29 -10.94 18.06
N PHE A 195 15.92 -9.79 18.36
CA PHE A 195 16.34 -8.80 17.36
C PHE A 195 17.17 -9.39 16.22
N PHE A 196 18.24 -10.12 16.52
CA PHE A 196 19.15 -10.72 15.53
C PHE A 196 18.58 -11.95 14.81
N ARG A 197 17.35 -12.36 15.14
CA ARG A 197 16.54 -13.31 14.37
C ARG A 197 15.43 -12.62 13.57
N GLY A 198 15.23 -11.31 13.73
CA GLY A 198 14.12 -10.55 13.13
C GLY A 198 14.03 -10.64 11.60
N TRP A 199 15.16 -10.85 10.92
CA TRP A 199 15.21 -11.10 9.47
C TRP A 199 14.42 -12.36 9.04
N GLN A 200 14.22 -13.33 9.94
CA GLN A 200 13.44 -14.55 9.68
C GLN A 200 11.95 -14.26 9.44
N LEU A 201 11.46 -13.10 9.91
CA LEU A 201 10.06 -12.69 9.76
C LEU A 201 9.71 -12.20 8.35
N GLY A 202 10.70 -11.94 7.49
CA GLY A 202 10.50 -11.24 6.22
C GLY A 202 10.65 -9.72 6.34
N SER A 203 10.32 -9.00 5.27
CA SER A 203 10.49 -7.55 5.13
C SER A 203 9.38 -6.95 4.25
N ASP A 204 9.22 -5.62 4.30
CA ASP A 204 8.33 -4.92 3.39
C ASP A 204 8.69 -5.19 1.92
N SER A 205 7.67 -5.18 1.05
CA SER A 205 7.74 -5.45 -0.41
C SER A 205 8.60 -4.47 -1.24
N VAL A 206 9.41 -3.64 -0.60
CA VAL A 206 10.32 -2.65 -1.18
C VAL A 206 11.78 -2.93 -0.83
N VAL A 207 12.02 -3.93 0.04
CA VAL A 207 13.33 -4.48 0.42
C VAL A 207 13.49 -5.81 -0.31
N GLN A 208 14.64 -6.05 -0.94
CA GLN A 208 14.87 -7.30 -1.67
C GLN A 208 15.21 -8.45 -0.73
N VAL A 209 16.12 -8.20 0.22
CA VAL A 209 16.64 -9.19 1.15
C VAL A 209 16.50 -8.68 2.58
N PRO A 210 15.76 -9.40 3.47
CA PRO A 210 15.68 -9.04 4.87
C PRO A 210 17.06 -9.02 5.53
N THR A 211 17.39 -7.94 6.23
CA THR A 211 18.63 -7.80 7.01
C THR A 211 18.31 -7.63 8.49
N ASN A 212 19.32 -7.54 9.36
CA ASN A 212 19.11 -7.23 10.79
C ASN A 212 18.42 -5.88 11.02
N VAL A 213 18.58 -4.93 10.08
CA VAL A 213 18.05 -3.56 10.17
C VAL A 213 16.87 -3.27 9.23
N SER A 214 16.59 -4.17 8.29
CA SER A 214 15.51 -4.05 7.30
C SER A 214 14.67 -5.32 7.29
N ASN A 215 13.71 -5.40 8.22
CA ASN A 215 12.77 -6.51 8.40
C ASN A 215 11.49 -6.05 9.14
N HIS A 216 10.47 -6.91 9.20
CA HIS A 216 9.18 -6.56 9.83
C HIS A 216 9.26 -6.20 11.33
N LEU A 217 10.22 -6.77 12.08
CA LEU A 217 10.45 -6.35 13.47
C LEU A 217 10.97 -4.91 13.54
N THR A 218 11.91 -4.54 12.68
CA THR A 218 12.46 -3.17 12.65
C THR A 218 11.44 -2.14 12.13
N THR A 219 10.67 -2.46 11.09
CA THR A 219 9.54 -1.63 10.62
C THR A 219 8.50 -1.47 11.73
N GLY A 220 8.13 -2.55 12.43
CA GLY A 220 7.17 -2.51 13.52
C GLY A 220 7.65 -1.71 14.74
N LEU A 221 8.92 -1.83 15.12
CA LEU A 221 9.54 -1.02 16.19
C LEU A 221 9.57 0.47 15.83
N LEU A 222 9.99 0.82 14.61
CA LEU A 222 9.99 2.22 14.17
C LEU A 222 8.57 2.79 14.14
N LYS A 223 7.58 2.06 13.61
CA LYS A 223 6.17 2.47 13.63
C LYS A 223 5.63 2.62 15.06
N TYR A 224 5.95 1.70 15.98
CA TYR A 224 5.58 1.82 17.39
C TYR A 224 6.14 3.11 18.01
N LEU A 225 7.42 3.41 17.80
CA LEU A 225 8.08 4.60 18.35
C LEU A 225 7.55 5.89 17.75
N GLU A 226 7.35 5.93 16.42
CA GLU A 226 6.77 7.06 15.69
C GLU A 226 5.31 7.33 16.09
N THR A 227 4.49 6.30 16.32
CA THR A 227 3.11 6.45 16.80
C THR A 227 3.08 6.93 18.25
N THR A 228 3.81 6.27 19.16
CA THR A 228 3.69 6.52 20.62
C THR A 228 4.52 7.69 21.14
N GLY A 229 5.54 8.13 20.41
CA GLY A 229 6.48 9.17 20.85
C GLY A 229 7.50 8.70 21.88
N ARG A 230 7.63 7.38 22.09
CA ARG A 230 8.50 6.76 23.11
C ARG A 230 9.98 6.72 22.69
N TYR A 231 10.48 7.79 22.09
CA TYR A 231 11.81 7.87 21.48
C TYR A 231 12.93 7.53 22.47
N ALA A 232 12.83 7.96 23.74
CA ALA A 232 13.79 7.60 24.77
C ALA A 232 13.87 6.08 25.05
N SER A 233 12.74 5.37 25.01
CA SER A 233 12.71 3.90 25.11
C SER A 233 13.43 3.25 23.92
N GLY A 234 13.16 3.76 22.71
CA GLY A 234 13.78 3.30 21.47
C GLY A 234 15.28 3.57 21.38
N ILE A 235 15.74 4.75 21.80
CA ILE A 235 17.17 5.11 21.87
C ILE A 235 17.91 4.16 22.82
N ASN A 236 17.37 3.90 24.02
CA ASN A 236 17.98 2.97 24.96
C ASN A 236 18.05 1.52 24.42
N LEU A 237 17.01 1.05 23.73
CA LEU A 237 16.99 -0.26 23.08
C LEU A 237 18.07 -0.34 21.98
N PHE A 238 18.11 0.63 21.07
CA PHE A 238 19.03 0.60 19.94
C PHE A 238 20.48 0.88 20.31
N GLU A 239 20.80 1.71 21.33
CA GLU A 239 22.18 1.80 21.86
C GLU A 239 22.63 0.46 22.46
N LYS A 240 21.76 -0.25 23.19
CA LYS A 240 22.10 -1.57 23.73
C LYS A 240 22.37 -2.58 22.60
N LEU A 241 21.54 -2.62 21.56
CA LEU A 241 21.71 -3.50 20.40
C LEU A 241 22.92 -3.12 19.53
N ARG A 242 23.25 -1.83 19.42
CA ARG A 242 24.42 -1.31 18.69
C ARG A 242 25.75 -1.84 19.23
N THR A 243 25.82 -2.21 20.51
CA THR A 243 27.01 -2.88 21.08
C THR A 243 27.30 -4.26 20.47
N GLN A 244 26.31 -4.87 19.79
CA GLN A 244 26.43 -6.18 19.15
C GLN A 244 26.54 -6.08 17.61
N SER A 245 25.93 -5.07 16.98
CA SER A 245 26.11 -4.78 15.54
C SER A 245 26.09 -3.28 15.25
N VAL A 246 27.12 -2.81 14.54
CA VAL A 246 27.28 -1.41 14.13
C VAL A 246 26.16 -0.96 13.17
N GLU A 247 25.60 -1.87 12.37
CA GLU A 247 24.48 -1.64 11.43
C GLU A 247 23.28 -0.95 12.11
N VAL A 248 23.01 -1.32 13.37
CA VAL A 248 21.89 -0.81 14.20
C VAL A 248 21.96 0.70 14.42
N SER A 249 23.14 1.31 14.23
CA SER A 249 23.33 2.76 14.25
C SER A 249 22.43 3.50 13.25
N SER A 250 22.02 2.86 12.16
CA SER A 250 21.01 3.38 11.23
C SER A 250 19.64 3.58 11.91
N LEU A 251 19.13 2.54 12.58
CA LEU A 251 17.87 2.56 13.33
C LEU A 251 17.92 3.54 14.50
N LEU A 252 19.00 3.51 15.28
CA LEU A 252 19.23 4.44 16.39
C LEU A 252 19.12 5.89 15.91
N SER A 253 19.75 6.20 14.79
CA SER A 253 19.76 7.56 14.24
C SER A 253 18.40 7.97 13.68
N LYS A 254 17.63 7.04 13.08
CA LYS A 254 16.22 7.31 12.71
C LYS A 254 15.38 7.70 13.92
N VAL A 255 15.49 6.98 15.04
CA VAL A 255 14.77 7.31 16.28
C VAL A 255 15.25 8.64 16.88
N MET A 256 16.55 8.92 16.87
CA MET A 256 17.09 10.23 17.28
C MET A 256 16.53 11.37 16.42
N PHE A 257 16.39 11.19 15.10
CA PHE A 257 15.77 12.18 14.23
C PHE A 257 14.27 12.39 14.50
N MET A 258 13.53 11.31 14.74
CA MET A 258 12.11 11.39 15.16
C MET A 258 11.96 12.12 16.51
N GLY A 259 12.88 11.89 17.45
CA GLY A 259 12.95 12.57 18.75
C GLY A 259 13.59 13.97 18.74
N HIS A 260 13.86 14.55 17.56
CA HIS A 260 14.51 15.84 17.38
C HIS A 260 15.97 15.97 17.92
N GLU A 261 16.63 14.86 18.25
CA GLU A 261 18.05 14.79 18.66
C GLU A 261 19.01 14.76 17.46
N GLU A 262 18.83 15.69 16.51
CA GLU A 262 19.48 15.67 15.20
C GLU A 262 21.01 15.64 15.27
N VAL A 263 21.60 16.42 16.18
CA VAL A 263 23.06 16.49 16.37
C VAL A 263 23.63 15.18 16.90
N ALA A 264 22.87 14.44 17.73
CA ALA A 264 23.25 13.13 18.21
C ALA A 264 23.17 12.11 17.06
N GLY A 265 22.06 12.05 16.34
CA GLY A 265 21.89 11.14 15.20
C GLY A 265 22.95 11.32 14.11
N VAL A 266 23.26 12.56 13.72
CA VAL A 266 24.34 12.84 12.74
C VAL A 266 25.71 12.40 13.26
N ARG A 267 26.01 12.61 14.55
CA ARG A 267 27.28 12.16 15.17
C ARG A 267 27.37 10.64 15.22
N THR A 268 26.28 9.96 15.56
CA THR A 268 26.16 8.49 15.58
C THR A 268 26.40 7.91 14.19
N LEU A 269 25.76 8.43 13.14
CA LEU A 269 26.02 8.02 11.76
C LEU A 269 27.47 8.30 11.35
N HIS A 270 28.01 9.48 11.68
CA HIS A 270 29.38 9.83 11.32
C HIS A 270 30.42 8.90 11.94
N GLN A 271 30.31 8.59 13.24
CA GLN A 271 31.20 7.65 13.91
C GLN A 271 31.08 6.24 13.29
N SER A 272 29.85 5.77 13.08
CA SER A 272 29.61 4.39 12.62
C SER A 272 30.05 4.20 11.16
N LEU A 273 29.89 5.23 10.30
CA LEU A 273 30.43 5.23 8.93
C LEU A 273 31.95 5.42 8.86
N GLN A 274 32.66 5.78 9.94
CA GLN A 274 34.12 5.65 9.97
C GLN A 274 34.56 4.18 10.12
N GLU A 275 33.74 3.36 10.79
CA GLU A 275 33.98 1.93 10.98
C GLU A 275 33.49 1.10 9.77
N THR A 276 32.31 1.43 9.22
CA THR A 276 31.71 0.77 8.05
C THR A 276 31.34 1.78 6.94
N PRO A 277 32.29 2.27 6.12
CA PRO A 277 32.07 3.41 5.22
C PRO A 277 31.09 3.21 4.06
N MET A 278 30.75 1.97 3.73
CA MET A 278 29.87 1.59 2.61
C MET A 278 28.59 0.88 3.10
N ASP A 279 28.15 1.15 4.33
CA ASP A 279 26.82 0.69 4.78
C ASP A 279 25.71 1.49 4.08
N TYR A 280 24.95 0.82 3.21
CA TYR A 280 23.93 1.47 2.38
C TYR A 280 22.75 2.01 3.20
N VAL A 281 22.42 1.40 4.36
CA VAL A 281 21.27 1.79 5.18
C VAL A 281 21.58 3.08 5.96
N MET A 282 22.79 3.20 6.50
CA MET A 282 23.28 4.44 7.11
C MET A 282 23.44 5.56 6.07
N LEU A 283 23.95 5.26 4.87
CA LEU A 283 24.08 6.24 3.79
C LEU A 283 22.70 6.72 3.28
N ASP A 284 21.72 5.81 3.12
CA ASP A 284 20.32 6.18 2.80
C ASP A 284 19.71 7.05 3.91
N THR A 285 19.93 6.68 5.18
CA THR A 285 19.46 7.45 6.34
C THR A 285 20.05 8.87 6.37
N GLN A 286 21.32 9.03 5.99
CA GLN A 286 21.93 10.37 5.80
C GLN A 286 21.32 11.12 4.61
N ALA A 287 21.15 10.46 3.47
CA ALA A 287 20.57 11.06 2.27
C ALA A 287 19.14 11.55 2.51
N GLU A 288 18.31 10.74 3.18
CA GLU A 288 16.94 11.06 3.61
C GLU A 288 16.89 12.30 4.51
N PHE A 289 17.70 12.32 5.57
CA PHE A 289 17.76 13.44 6.50
C PHE A 289 18.18 14.74 5.79
N LEU A 290 19.20 14.68 4.92
CA LEU A 290 19.67 15.83 4.15
C LEU A 290 18.62 16.31 3.14
N LEU A 291 17.89 15.40 2.49
CA LEU A 291 16.81 15.72 1.55
C LEU A 291 15.63 16.41 2.26
N ALA A 292 15.22 15.91 3.43
CA ALA A 292 14.19 16.55 4.26
C ALA A 292 14.64 17.96 4.71
N LYS A 293 15.91 18.12 5.10
CA LYS A 293 16.49 19.43 5.45
C LYS A 293 16.65 20.36 4.25
N ALA A 294 16.81 19.85 3.04
CA ALA A 294 16.83 20.66 1.82
C ALA A 294 15.44 21.19 1.45
N LYS A 295 14.39 20.36 1.57
CA LYS A 295 13.00 20.76 1.33
C LYS A 295 12.55 21.89 2.28
N ASN A 296 13.07 21.90 3.51
CA ASN A 296 12.78 22.91 4.55
C ASN A 296 13.88 23.99 4.70
N ALA A 297 14.73 24.21 3.69
CA ALA A 297 15.81 25.20 3.77
C ALA A 297 15.31 26.64 3.59
N SER A 298 15.83 27.58 4.39
CA SER A 298 15.40 28.99 4.38
C SER A 298 16.01 29.83 3.26
N THR A 299 17.12 29.40 2.65
CA THR A 299 17.78 30.09 1.53
C THR A 299 18.12 29.08 0.41
N PRO A 300 18.15 29.52 -0.86
CA PRO A 300 18.41 28.62 -1.99
C PRO A 300 19.83 28.03 -1.96
N GLU A 301 20.82 28.75 -1.45
CA GLU A 301 22.20 28.27 -1.34
C GLU A 301 22.32 27.11 -0.35
N LEU A 302 21.65 27.22 0.81
CA LEU A 302 21.57 26.13 1.79
C LEU A 302 20.77 24.93 1.26
N ARG A 303 19.78 25.15 0.38
CA ARG A 303 19.08 24.06 -0.31
C ARG A 303 20.04 23.32 -1.25
N GLU A 304 20.74 24.04 -2.13
CA GLU A 304 21.68 23.47 -3.09
C GLU A 304 22.81 22.71 -2.38
N GLU A 305 23.39 23.28 -1.33
CA GLU A 305 24.47 22.65 -0.56
C GLU A 305 24.01 21.31 0.06
N ARG A 306 22.82 21.30 0.68
CA ARG A 306 22.22 20.10 1.29
C ARG A 306 21.85 19.05 0.25
N LEU A 307 21.33 19.45 -0.91
CA LEU A 307 21.05 18.53 -2.02
C LEU A 307 22.32 17.90 -2.56
N ARG A 308 23.41 18.67 -2.73
CA ARG A 308 24.70 18.14 -3.16
C ARG A 308 25.29 17.15 -2.15
N MET A 309 25.15 17.41 -0.84
CA MET A 309 25.52 16.43 0.19
C MET A 309 24.65 15.17 0.15
N SER A 310 23.33 15.33 -0.01
CA SER A 310 22.37 14.22 -0.11
C SER A 310 22.69 13.33 -1.33
N LEU A 311 22.97 13.94 -2.49
CA LEU A 311 23.38 13.27 -3.71
C LEU A 311 24.64 12.42 -3.48
N GLY A 312 25.68 13.01 -2.88
CA GLY A 312 26.90 12.29 -2.55
C GLY A 312 26.74 11.18 -1.51
N CYS A 313 25.62 11.11 -0.77
CA CYS A 313 25.29 9.99 0.11
C CYS A 313 24.47 8.93 -0.64
N ALA A 314 23.46 9.35 -1.41
CA ALA A 314 22.61 8.46 -2.20
C ALA A 314 23.39 7.72 -3.29
N ASP A 315 24.30 8.40 -4.00
CA ASP A 315 25.17 7.78 -5.01
C ASP A 315 26.03 6.65 -4.41
N ARG A 316 26.69 6.92 -3.28
CA ARG A 316 27.46 5.90 -2.54
C ARG A 316 26.59 4.76 -2.01
N ALA A 317 25.35 5.04 -1.58
CA ALA A 317 24.41 4.00 -1.16
C ALA A 317 24.02 3.08 -2.34
N THR A 318 23.77 3.65 -3.52
CA THR A 318 23.48 2.90 -4.75
C THR A 318 24.68 2.06 -5.21
N VAL A 319 25.91 2.58 -5.09
CA VAL A 319 27.13 1.80 -5.36
C VAL A 319 27.32 0.67 -4.34
N ALA A 320 26.96 0.88 -3.07
CA ALA A 320 27.04 -0.13 -2.02
C ALA A 320 26.01 -1.26 -2.17
N ALA A 321 24.77 -0.92 -2.53
CA ALA A 321 23.67 -1.86 -2.71
C ALA A 321 22.89 -1.55 -4.01
N PRO A 322 23.42 -1.98 -5.18
CA PRO A 322 22.81 -1.70 -6.48
C PRO A 322 21.59 -2.58 -6.78
N THR A 323 21.33 -3.62 -5.99
CA THR A 323 20.15 -4.50 -6.17
C THR A 323 18.95 -4.08 -5.32
N GLU A 324 19.13 -3.18 -4.35
CA GLU A 324 18.06 -2.71 -3.47
C GLU A 324 17.30 -1.54 -4.09
N PHE A 325 15.96 -1.60 -4.08
CA PHE A 325 15.13 -0.54 -4.67
C PHE A 325 15.28 0.80 -3.94
N SER A 326 15.48 0.79 -2.62
CA SER A 326 15.49 1.99 -1.79
C SER A 326 16.59 2.98 -2.16
N THR A 327 17.79 2.49 -2.50
CA THR A 327 18.96 3.32 -2.84
C THR A 327 18.75 4.09 -4.14
N TRP A 328 18.31 3.39 -5.20
CA TRP A 328 17.94 3.99 -6.48
C TRP A 328 16.75 4.97 -6.35
N ALA A 329 15.71 4.58 -5.61
CA ALA A 329 14.54 5.44 -5.39
C ALA A 329 14.92 6.73 -4.64
N ARG A 330 15.83 6.64 -3.65
CA ARG A 330 16.36 7.82 -2.95
C ARG A 330 17.16 8.71 -3.91
N LEU A 331 18.04 8.13 -4.71
CA LEU A 331 18.85 8.85 -5.67
C LEU A 331 17.97 9.60 -6.70
N ALA A 332 16.92 8.95 -7.20
CA ALA A 332 15.92 9.59 -8.07
C ALA A 332 15.21 10.75 -7.37
N GLN A 333 14.77 10.59 -6.11
CA GLN A 333 14.16 11.67 -5.32
C GLN A 333 15.10 12.87 -5.11
N VAL A 334 16.41 12.66 -4.96
CA VAL A 334 17.39 13.75 -4.85
C VAL A 334 17.49 14.50 -6.18
N TYR A 335 17.60 13.81 -7.33
CA TYR A 335 17.61 14.47 -8.64
C TYR A 335 16.30 15.24 -8.92
N VAL A 336 15.13 14.69 -8.54
CA VAL A 336 13.82 15.38 -8.62
C VAL A 336 13.72 16.63 -7.72
N ALA A 337 14.49 16.67 -6.62
CA ALA A 337 14.59 17.84 -5.75
C ALA A 337 15.64 18.87 -6.21
N MET A 338 16.63 18.42 -6.99
CA MET A 338 17.62 19.24 -7.71
C MET A 338 17.12 19.76 -9.06
N GLU A 339 15.94 19.31 -9.52
CA GLU A 339 15.33 19.69 -10.81
C GLU A 339 16.16 19.23 -12.04
N ASP A 340 16.95 18.16 -11.85
CA ASP A 340 17.71 17.46 -12.90
C ASP A 340 16.89 16.27 -13.41
N TRP A 341 16.02 16.56 -14.38
CA TRP A 341 14.99 15.64 -14.85
C TRP A 341 15.54 14.48 -15.68
N ASP A 342 16.56 14.74 -16.49
CA ASP A 342 17.19 13.74 -17.35
C ASP A 342 17.90 12.66 -16.51
N ASN A 343 18.65 13.06 -15.47
CA ASN A 343 19.23 12.10 -14.52
C ASN A 343 18.15 11.45 -13.64
N ALA A 344 17.16 12.20 -13.13
CA ALA A 344 16.06 11.62 -12.36
C ALA A 344 15.35 10.48 -13.10
N LEU A 345 15.01 10.68 -14.38
CA LEU A 345 14.33 9.68 -15.20
C LEU A 345 15.25 8.50 -15.53
N THR A 346 16.53 8.76 -15.81
CA THR A 346 17.56 7.73 -16.05
C THR A 346 17.75 6.80 -14.84
N ILE A 347 17.82 7.38 -13.64
CA ILE A 347 17.95 6.63 -12.38
C ILE A 347 16.66 5.88 -12.08
N LEU A 348 15.49 6.49 -12.29
CA LEU A 348 14.20 5.81 -12.10
C LEU A 348 14.07 4.56 -13.00
N ASN A 349 14.48 4.65 -14.27
CA ASN A 349 14.52 3.50 -15.19
C ASN A 349 15.51 2.40 -14.76
N SER A 350 16.51 2.76 -13.96
CA SER A 350 17.53 1.84 -13.44
C SER A 350 17.12 1.19 -12.11
N CYS A 351 15.97 1.55 -11.52
CA CYS A 351 15.47 0.97 -10.27
C CYS A 351 15.18 -0.54 -10.42
N PRO A 352 15.70 -1.40 -9.53
CA PRO A 352 15.32 -2.81 -9.48
C PRO A 352 13.89 -2.94 -8.95
N MET A 353 13.02 -3.63 -9.70
CA MET A 353 11.59 -3.76 -9.37
C MET A 353 11.26 -5.15 -8.82
N PHE A 354 10.50 -5.20 -7.73
CA PHE A 354 10.13 -6.45 -7.06
C PHE A 354 8.65 -6.74 -7.20
N THR A 355 8.30 -8.02 -7.33
CA THR A 355 6.91 -8.46 -7.26
C THR A 355 6.36 -8.18 -5.85
N TYR A 356 5.30 -7.40 -5.76
CA TYR A 356 4.63 -7.14 -4.50
C TYR A 356 4.02 -8.43 -3.95
N GLN A 357 4.41 -8.79 -2.73
CA GLN A 357 3.83 -9.88 -1.95
C GLN A 357 2.74 -9.30 -1.05
N ASP A 358 1.54 -9.88 -1.10
CA ASP A 358 0.42 -9.42 -0.27
C ASP A 358 0.49 -10.02 1.14
N LYS A 359 -0.19 -9.37 2.09
CA LYS A 359 -0.27 -9.85 3.48
C LYS A 359 -1.07 -11.15 3.55
N ASP A 360 -0.60 -12.10 4.34
CA ASP A 360 -1.26 -13.39 4.59
C ASP A 360 -2.75 -13.18 4.97
N THR A 361 -3.67 -13.59 4.11
CA THR A 361 -5.11 -13.39 4.31
C THR A 361 -5.76 -14.73 4.63
N PRO A 362 -6.64 -14.84 5.65
CA PRO A 362 -7.32 -16.09 5.95
C PRO A 362 -8.12 -16.59 4.75
N LEU A 363 -7.81 -17.80 4.29
CA LEU A 363 -8.65 -18.55 3.35
C LEU A 363 -9.63 -19.37 4.16
N MET A 364 -10.92 -19.02 4.10
CA MET A 364 -11.99 -19.65 4.90
C MET A 364 -13.08 -20.23 3.99
N PRO A 365 -13.75 -21.32 4.42
CA PRO A 365 -14.95 -21.84 3.75
C PRO A 365 -16.08 -20.81 3.67
N GLU A 366 -17.08 -21.08 2.81
CA GLU A 366 -18.27 -20.22 2.72
C GLU A 366 -19.09 -20.33 4.00
N PRO A 367 -19.38 -19.23 4.71
CA PRO A 367 -20.06 -19.29 5.99
C PRO A 367 -21.56 -19.45 5.84
N LYS A 368 -22.15 -20.26 6.71
CA LYS A 368 -23.59 -20.54 6.75
C LYS A 368 -24.43 -19.31 7.13
N GLU A 369 -23.94 -18.52 8.08
CA GLU A 369 -24.59 -17.30 8.55
C GLU A 369 -23.54 -16.33 9.08
N VAL A 370 -23.69 -15.05 8.77
CA VAL A 370 -22.76 -13.97 9.17
C VAL A 370 -23.52 -12.98 10.05
N HIS A 371 -23.13 -12.89 11.32
CA HIS A 371 -23.68 -11.95 12.28
C HIS A 371 -22.68 -10.84 12.60
N LEU A 372 -22.99 -9.61 12.18
CA LEU A 372 -22.16 -8.43 12.38
C LEU A 372 -22.90 -7.41 13.27
N PRO A 373 -22.86 -7.56 14.61
CA PRO A 373 -23.60 -6.70 15.52
C PRO A 373 -23.02 -5.29 15.57
N THR A 374 -23.91 -4.28 15.59
CA THR A 374 -23.51 -2.88 15.78
C THR A 374 -23.44 -2.53 17.27
N LEU A 375 -22.37 -1.84 17.66
CA LEU A 375 -22.15 -1.41 19.03
C LEU A 375 -23.05 -0.19 19.33
N PRO A 376 -23.90 -0.19 20.38
CA PRO A 376 -24.79 0.94 20.68
C PRO A 376 -24.05 2.27 20.83
N GLU A 377 -22.84 2.23 21.38
CA GLU A 377 -21.97 3.37 21.62
C GLU A 377 -21.43 4.01 20.32
N THR A 378 -21.40 3.27 19.19
CA THR A 378 -20.92 3.80 17.90
C THR A 378 -22.02 4.41 17.05
N ARG A 379 -23.26 4.47 17.55
CA ARG A 379 -24.39 4.97 16.77
C ARG A 379 -24.24 6.46 16.49
N LEU A 380 -24.14 6.80 15.21
CA LEU A 380 -24.09 8.16 14.73
C LEU A 380 -24.81 8.23 13.37
N ASP A 381 -25.89 9.01 13.31
CA ASP A 381 -26.75 9.08 12.12
C ASP A 381 -25.96 9.39 10.83
N GLU A 382 -24.96 10.27 10.89
CA GLU A 382 -24.08 10.60 9.74
C GLU A 382 -23.31 9.39 9.17
N ILE A 383 -23.04 8.36 9.98
CA ILE A 383 -22.26 7.16 9.63
C ILE A 383 -23.18 5.97 9.35
N ASP A 384 -24.23 5.79 10.15
CA ASP A 384 -25.17 4.67 10.04
C ASP A 384 -26.30 4.93 9.01
N SER A 385 -26.45 6.16 8.48
CA SER A 385 -27.36 6.43 7.38
C SER A 385 -26.82 5.86 6.06
N GLU A 386 -27.05 4.57 5.82
CA GLU A 386 -27.06 4.04 4.46
C GLU A 386 -28.19 4.72 3.67
N PRO A 387 -27.91 5.46 2.58
CA PRO A 387 -28.94 5.68 1.59
C PRO A 387 -29.33 4.30 1.04
N GLU A 388 -30.64 4.04 0.91
CA GLU A 388 -31.18 2.73 0.55
C GLU A 388 -30.46 2.10 -0.66
N SER A 389 -30.34 0.78 -0.67
CA SER A 389 -29.72 -0.04 -1.73
C SER A 389 -30.35 0.12 -3.13
N ARG A 390 -31.34 1.02 -3.30
CA ARG A 390 -31.88 1.50 -4.58
C ARG A 390 -30.85 2.26 -5.41
N TYR A 391 -29.74 2.69 -4.80
CA TYR A 391 -28.65 3.42 -5.42
C TYR A 391 -27.32 2.65 -5.36
N SER A 392 -27.30 1.43 -5.92
CA SER A 392 -26.08 0.95 -6.58
C SER A 392 -25.87 1.80 -7.85
N GLU A 393 -25.54 3.08 -7.65
CA GLU A 393 -25.32 4.04 -8.73
C GLU A 393 -24.21 3.51 -9.63
N GLN A 394 -24.51 3.38 -10.92
CA GLN A 394 -23.61 2.78 -11.89
C GLN A 394 -22.40 3.69 -12.09
N VAL A 395 -21.33 3.42 -11.33
CA VAL A 395 -20.04 4.11 -11.44
C VAL A 395 -19.50 3.93 -12.85
N ASP A 396 -18.98 5.01 -13.43
CA ASP A 396 -18.37 4.98 -14.76
C ASP A 396 -17.24 3.92 -14.82
N PRO A 397 -17.32 2.91 -15.72
CA PRO A 397 -16.29 1.89 -15.82
C PRO A 397 -14.88 2.44 -16.09
N SER A 398 -14.75 3.63 -16.66
CA SER A 398 -13.44 4.27 -16.86
C SER A 398 -12.80 4.75 -15.56
N LEU A 399 -13.59 5.01 -14.50
CA LEU A 399 -13.10 5.35 -13.16
C LEU A 399 -12.72 4.11 -12.36
N LEU A 400 -13.51 3.03 -12.47
CA LEU A 400 -13.22 1.75 -11.79
C LEU A 400 -11.96 1.08 -12.33
N ASN A 401 -11.68 1.19 -13.63
CA ASN A 401 -10.55 0.54 -14.30
C ASN A 401 -9.21 1.31 -14.19
N LEU A 402 -9.13 2.36 -13.36
CA LEU A 402 -7.89 3.13 -13.18
C LEU A 402 -6.77 2.30 -12.53
N ARG A 403 -5.89 1.75 -13.38
CA ARG A 403 -4.79 0.86 -12.98
C ARG A 403 -3.81 1.45 -11.96
N ALA A 404 -3.67 2.78 -11.90
CA ALA A 404 -2.82 3.44 -10.91
C ALA A 404 -3.27 3.17 -9.46
N ALA A 405 -4.57 2.95 -9.22
CA ALA A 405 -5.12 2.73 -7.88
C ALA A 405 -4.71 1.38 -7.26
N SER A 406 -4.37 0.38 -8.10
CA SER A 406 -3.97 -0.96 -7.64
C SER A 406 -2.46 -1.12 -7.42
N TYR A 407 -1.62 -0.14 -7.81
CA TYR A 407 -0.17 -0.24 -7.60
C TYR A 407 0.21 -0.32 -6.12
N ARG A 408 1.14 -1.23 -5.80
CA ARG A 408 1.72 -1.46 -4.47
C ARG A 408 3.24 -1.64 -4.58
N GLY A 409 3.93 -1.76 -3.46
CA GLY A 409 5.38 -2.00 -3.41
C GLY A 409 6.22 -0.97 -4.19
N THR A 410 7.23 -1.46 -4.91
CA THR A 410 8.16 -0.62 -5.70
C THR A 410 7.44 0.16 -6.81
N PHE A 411 6.46 -0.46 -7.49
CA PHE A 411 5.68 0.17 -8.55
C PHE A 411 4.93 1.42 -8.08
N LYS A 412 4.31 1.37 -6.89
CA LYS A 412 3.67 2.55 -6.31
C LYS A 412 4.69 3.67 -6.05
N LYS A 413 5.83 3.34 -5.40
CA LYS A 413 6.87 4.35 -5.10
C LYS A 413 7.48 4.95 -6.36
N ALA A 414 7.69 4.16 -7.41
CA ALA A 414 8.17 4.65 -8.70
C ALA A 414 7.14 5.55 -9.40
N TYR A 415 5.85 5.20 -9.33
CA TYR A 415 4.75 6.02 -9.85
C TYR A 415 4.61 7.34 -9.07
N ASP A 416 4.72 7.33 -7.74
CA ASP A 416 4.70 8.53 -6.91
C ASP A 416 5.84 9.52 -7.28
N ILE A 417 7.03 9.01 -7.64
CA ILE A 417 8.15 9.84 -8.15
C ILE A 417 7.81 10.42 -9.54
N LEU A 418 7.24 9.60 -10.43
CA LEU A 418 6.86 10.02 -11.78
C LEU A 418 5.74 11.09 -11.76
N THR A 419 4.77 11.00 -10.83
CA THR A 419 3.77 12.07 -10.66
C THR A 419 4.37 13.32 -10.04
N GLU A 420 5.33 13.23 -9.10
CA GLU A 420 6.06 14.41 -8.59
C GLU A 420 6.81 15.15 -9.71
N MET A 421 7.46 14.42 -10.62
CA MET A 421 8.09 15.03 -11.81
C MET A 421 7.03 15.71 -12.69
N THR A 422 5.96 14.98 -13.04
CA THR A 422 4.90 15.47 -13.93
C THR A 422 4.22 16.73 -13.41
N ALA A 423 3.97 16.80 -12.10
CA ALA A 423 3.37 17.96 -11.45
C ALA A 423 4.24 19.23 -11.52
N LYS A 424 5.57 19.09 -11.66
CA LYS A 424 6.52 20.22 -11.74
C LYS A 424 6.78 20.68 -13.18
N ILE A 425 6.95 19.76 -14.13
CA ILE A 425 7.33 20.10 -15.53
C ILE A 425 6.22 19.97 -16.57
N GLY A 426 5.12 19.29 -16.25
CA GLY A 426 4.04 18.98 -17.18
C GLY A 426 4.36 17.81 -18.13
N TRP A 427 3.28 17.26 -18.72
CA TRP A 427 3.33 16.06 -19.56
C TRP A 427 4.21 16.21 -20.81
N ASP A 428 4.04 17.30 -21.57
CA ASP A 428 4.76 17.48 -22.84
C ASP A 428 6.27 17.64 -22.64
N GLN A 429 6.70 18.26 -21.53
CA GLN A 429 8.12 18.40 -21.21
C GLN A 429 8.69 17.06 -20.73
N LEU A 430 7.94 16.30 -19.94
CA LEU A 430 8.33 14.96 -19.53
C LEU A 430 8.48 14.02 -20.75
N LEU A 431 7.59 14.11 -21.74
CA LEU A 431 7.73 13.36 -23.00
C LEU A 431 8.97 13.75 -23.81
N LYS A 432 9.35 15.04 -23.85
CA LYS A 432 10.60 15.47 -24.49
C LYS A 432 11.80 14.85 -23.78
N ILE A 433 11.87 14.93 -22.46
CA ILE A 433 12.95 14.32 -21.66
C ILE A 433 12.98 12.80 -21.89
N ARG A 434 11.82 12.12 -21.89
CA ARG A 434 11.70 10.69 -22.24
C ARG A 434 12.31 10.39 -23.61
N SER A 435 12.02 11.20 -24.63
CA SER A 435 12.56 11.04 -25.99
C SER A 435 14.03 11.43 -26.14
N ASN A 436 14.58 12.27 -25.24
CA ASN A 436 15.98 12.65 -25.22
C ASN A 436 16.85 11.58 -24.56
N VAL A 437 16.35 10.99 -23.46
CA VAL A 437 17.07 10.01 -22.62
C VAL A 437 16.92 8.58 -23.14
N PHE A 438 15.76 8.21 -23.70
CA PHE A 438 15.47 6.83 -24.09
C PHE A 438 15.30 6.58 -25.59
N VAL A 439 15.56 5.33 -25.96
CA VAL A 439 15.07 4.65 -27.18
C VAL A 439 13.99 3.65 -26.75
N MET A 440 12.93 3.51 -27.53
CA MET A 440 11.90 2.49 -27.31
C MET A 440 12.33 1.13 -27.85
N GLU A 441 11.81 0.02 -27.31
CA GLU A 441 12.27 -1.31 -27.71
C GLU A 441 12.00 -1.62 -29.19
N ASP A 442 10.89 -1.15 -29.75
CA ASP A 442 10.55 -1.36 -31.16
C ASP A 442 11.40 -0.50 -32.11
N GLU A 443 11.79 0.71 -31.69
CA GLU A 443 12.76 1.55 -32.41
C GLU A 443 14.12 0.82 -32.46
N TYR A 444 14.63 0.38 -31.29
CA TYR A 444 15.89 -0.35 -31.18
C TYR A 444 15.90 -1.68 -31.95
N ARG A 445 14.78 -2.41 -31.98
CA ARG A 445 14.64 -3.65 -32.75
C ARG A 445 14.60 -3.40 -34.26
N THR A 446 13.89 -2.38 -34.70
CA THR A 446 13.75 -2.04 -36.13
C THR A 446 15.08 -1.55 -36.68
N GLU A 447 15.73 -0.61 -35.99
CA GLU A 447 17.06 -0.10 -36.37
C GLU A 447 18.13 -1.20 -36.33
N LYS A 448 18.07 -2.15 -35.39
CA LYS A 448 18.99 -3.30 -35.38
C LYS A 448 18.79 -4.22 -36.59
N GLN A 449 17.54 -4.43 -37.04
CA GLN A 449 17.26 -5.19 -38.26
C GLN A 449 17.77 -4.45 -39.50
N GLU A 450 17.54 -3.14 -39.59
CA GLU A 450 18.04 -2.28 -40.68
C GLU A 450 19.57 -2.22 -40.72
N ALA A 451 20.24 -2.11 -39.56
CA ALA A 451 21.70 -2.09 -39.46
C ALA A 451 22.38 -3.41 -39.85
N THR A 452 21.67 -4.55 -39.81
CA THR A 452 22.19 -5.84 -40.31
C THR A 452 22.07 -6.03 -41.83
N HIS A 453 21.42 -5.13 -42.56
CA HIS A 453 21.30 -5.21 -44.02
C HIS A 453 22.16 -4.12 -44.72
N PRO A 454 23.17 -4.51 -45.53
CA PRO A 454 23.84 -3.53 -46.40
C PRO A 454 22.86 -3.00 -47.48
N PRO A 455 23.08 -1.80 -48.03
CA PRO A 455 22.09 -1.11 -48.85
C PRO A 455 21.92 -1.75 -50.25
N ALA A 456 21.06 -2.76 -50.33
CA ALA A 456 20.65 -3.40 -51.57
C ALA A 456 19.29 -2.86 -52.03
N SER A 457 19.34 -1.85 -52.90
CA SER A 457 18.30 -1.44 -53.86
C SER A 457 16.84 -1.32 -53.37
N THR A 458 16.38 -0.06 -53.24
CA THR A 458 15.02 0.43 -53.59
C THR A 458 13.95 -0.64 -53.84
N LYS A 459 13.15 -0.95 -52.81
CA LYS A 459 11.92 -1.73 -52.96
C LYS A 459 10.91 -0.93 -53.81
N ARG A 460 10.59 -1.46 -55.00
CA ARG A 460 9.57 -0.91 -55.90
C ARG A 460 8.17 -1.21 -55.36
N SER A 461 7.24 -0.28 -55.57
CA SER A 461 5.82 -0.45 -55.24
C SER A 461 5.17 -1.57 -56.08
N PRO A 462 4.23 -2.36 -55.53
CA PRO A 462 3.56 -3.43 -56.26
C PRO A 462 2.40 -2.87 -57.10
N SER A 463 2.66 -2.62 -58.37
CA SER A 463 1.62 -2.53 -59.40
C SER A 463 2.21 -2.96 -60.75
N THR A 464 1.37 -3.54 -61.60
CA THR A 464 1.71 -4.18 -62.88
C THR A 464 2.73 -5.32 -62.80
N ASP A 465 2.23 -6.55 -62.71
CA ASP A 465 2.70 -7.55 -63.68
C ASP A 465 1.60 -8.59 -63.97
N GLY A 466 1.39 -8.87 -65.25
CA GLY A 466 0.32 -9.75 -65.72
C GLY A 466 0.69 -10.35 -67.06
N LEU A 467 0.40 -11.65 -67.22
CA LEU A 467 0.77 -12.51 -68.34
C LEU A 467 2.30 -12.73 -68.50
N ARG A 468 2.77 -13.98 -68.36
CA ARG A 468 2.78 -14.96 -69.48
C ARG A 468 3.72 -16.16 -69.23
N GLY A 469 3.17 -17.37 -69.26
CA GLY A 469 3.81 -18.55 -69.86
C GLY A 469 4.96 -19.27 -69.14
N THR A 470 4.63 -20.41 -68.52
CA THR A 470 5.40 -21.67 -68.54
C THR A 470 5.63 -22.17 -70.00
N PRO A 471 6.55 -23.14 -70.32
CA PRO A 471 6.93 -24.29 -69.47
C PRO A 471 8.40 -24.82 -69.54
N GLU A 472 8.72 -25.76 -68.64
CA GLU A 472 9.47 -27.06 -68.80
C GLU A 472 10.82 -27.16 -69.57
N GLN A 473 11.76 -28.11 -69.34
CA GLN A 473 11.79 -29.36 -68.55
C GLN A 473 13.24 -29.91 -68.34
N THR A 474 13.47 -30.74 -67.30
CA THR A 474 14.54 -31.79 -67.16
C THR A 474 16.03 -31.37 -67.10
N VAL A 475 16.98 -32.09 -66.47
CA VAL A 475 17.17 -33.56 -66.26
C VAL A 475 17.73 -33.91 -64.86
N ASN A 476 17.38 -35.10 -64.36
CA ASN A 476 17.70 -35.67 -63.03
C ASN A 476 19.15 -36.18 -62.86
N ARG A 477 19.58 -36.36 -61.60
CA ARG A 477 20.11 -37.66 -61.13
C ARG A 477 19.95 -37.86 -59.61
N ASP A 478 19.76 -39.12 -59.22
CA ASP A 478 19.16 -39.56 -57.95
C ASP A 478 20.18 -39.99 -56.88
N ASP A 479 19.77 -40.05 -55.60
CA ASP A 479 19.65 -41.32 -54.83
C ASP A 479 19.05 -41.07 -53.42
N ASP A 480 18.50 -42.14 -52.81
CA ASP A 480 17.21 -42.09 -52.11
C ASP A 480 17.20 -42.30 -50.57
N ALA A 481 16.02 -42.17 -49.95
CA ALA A 481 15.74 -42.31 -48.52
C ALA A 481 15.58 -43.78 -48.04
N PRO A 482 15.03 -44.03 -46.83
CA PRO A 482 13.59 -44.34 -46.78
C PRO A 482 12.80 -43.72 -45.60
N SER A 483 11.47 -43.88 -45.64
CA SER A 483 10.44 -43.23 -44.80
C SER A 483 9.30 -44.20 -44.44
N GLU A 484 8.62 -43.97 -43.31
CA GLU A 484 7.29 -44.48 -42.90
C GLU A 484 6.69 -43.51 -41.84
N THR A 485 5.37 -43.26 -41.62
CA THR A 485 4.09 -43.51 -42.33
C THR A 485 2.93 -42.77 -41.60
N ILE A 486 1.82 -42.42 -42.30
CA ILE A 486 0.37 -42.51 -41.85
C ILE A 486 -0.13 -41.52 -40.73
N GLU A 487 -1.33 -40.88 -40.72
CA GLU A 487 -2.54 -40.84 -41.59
C GLU A 487 -3.41 -39.54 -41.42
N LYS A 488 -4.54 -39.44 -42.16
CA LYS A 488 -5.61 -38.39 -42.17
C LYS A 488 -6.98 -38.95 -41.69
N PRO A 489 -7.99 -38.16 -41.25
CA PRO A 489 -9.03 -37.50 -42.11
C PRO A 489 -9.45 -36.08 -41.61
N VAL A 490 -9.92 -35.05 -42.35
CA VAL A 490 -10.91 -34.85 -43.44
C VAL A 490 -12.38 -35.09 -43.08
N GLU A 491 -13.17 -34.01 -42.98
CA GLU A 491 -14.52 -33.93 -43.57
C GLU A 491 -14.95 -32.46 -43.80
N ALA A 492 -15.77 -32.21 -44.82
CA ALA A 492 -16.28 -30.88 -45.18
C ALA A 492 -17.59 -31.02 -45.97
N VAL A 493 -18.56 -30.13 -45.73
CA VAL A 493 -19.71 -29.90 -46.64
C VAL A 493 -20.07 -28.40 -46.65
N SER A 494 -20.36 -27.89 -47.83
CA SER A 494 -20.72 -26.50 -48.20
C SER A 494 -22.24 -26.30 -48.32
N GLU A 495 -22.73 -25.05 -48.45
CA GLU A 495 -23.54 -24.62 -49.64
C GLU A 495 -24.00 -23.12 -49.68
N VAL A 496 -23.72 -22.49 -50.84
CA VAL A 496 -24.33 -21.38 -51.65
C VAL A 496 -24.97 -20.07 -51.10
N ASP A 497 -24.40 -18.95 -51.56
CA ASP A 497 -24.90 -17.85 -52.45
C ASP A 497 -26.29 -17.17 -52.31
N ALA A 498 -26.33 -15.82 -52.38
CA ALA A 498 -26.74 -15.05 -53.58
C ALA A 498 -26.72 -13.49 -53.42
N ASP A 499 -26.36 -12.81 -54.53
CA ASP A 499 -26.46 -11.40 -55.04
C ASP A 499 -27.39 -10.35 -54.35
N ASP A 500 -27.35 -9.02 -54.59
CA ASP A 500 -27.03 -8.25 -55.82
C ASP A 500 -26.64 -6.75 -55.57
N ASP A 501 -26.23 -6.06 -56.64
CA ASP A 501 -25.74 -4.66 -56.78
C ASP A 501 -26.74 -3.51 -56.44
N THR A 502 -26.23 -2.28 -56.23
CA THR A 502 -26.40 -1.09 -57.13
C THR A 502 -26.13 0.31 -56.52
N ASP A 503 -25.28 1.06 -57.23
CA ASP A 503 -25.26 2.51 -57.54
C ASP A 503 -25.42 3.67 -56.51
N THR A 504 -24.38 4.52 -56.52
CA THR A 504 -24.36 5.97 -56.20
C THR A 504 -25.01 6.84 -57.32
N PRO A 505 -25.50 8.10 -57.10
CA PRO A 505 -24.58 9.26 -57.20
C PRO A 505 -24.95 10.60 -56.47
N THR A 506 -23.90 11.32 -56.02
CA THR A 506 -23.66 12.81 -56.01
C THR A 506 -24.77 13.86 -55.71
N THR A 507 -24.48 14.88 -54.88
CA THR A 507 -24.19 16.29 -55.33
C THR A 507 -23.89 17.34 -54.21
N ASN A 508 -22.78 18.08 -54.39
CA ASN A 508 -22.41 19.50 -54.09
C ASN A 508 -23.06 20.38 -52.99
N GLY A 509 -22.23 21.22 -52.31
CA GLY A 509 -22.70 22.50 -51.72
C GLY A 509 -21.81 23.28 -50.70
N ASN A 510 -20.72 23.93 -51.15
CA ASN A 510 -19.86 24.98 -50.51
C ASN A 510 -20.16 25.61 -49.12
N GLY A 511 -19.08 25.91 -48.36
CA GLY A 511 -18.96 27.15 -47.55
C GLY A 511 -18.02 27.14 -46.32
N GLU A 512 -16.75 27.55 -46.48
CA GLU A 512 -15.71 28.11 -45.55
C GLU A 512 -16.00 28.25 -44.02
N GLN A 513 -15.05 28.11 -43.07
CA GLN A 513 -13.69 28.69 -43.04
C GLN A 513 -12.73 28.06 -41.96
N ASP A 514 -11.44 27.96 -42.30
CA ASP A 514 -10.15 27.90 -41.54
C ASP A 514 -9.97 27.29 -40.12
N ILE A 515 -9.00 26.34 -40.02
CA ILE A 515 -7.92 26.32 -38.99
C ILE A 515 -6.60 25.89 -39.66
N GLU A 516 -5.52 26.66 -39.44
CA GLU A 516 -4.20 26.45 -40.06
C GLU A 516 -3.40 25.27 -39.48
N LYS A 517 -2.47 24.72 -40.29
CA LYS A 517 -1.49 23.70 -39.90
C LYS A 517 -0.09 24.12 -40.41
N PRO A 518 0.96 24.19 -39.58
CA PRO A 518 2.18 24.92 -39.94
C PRO A 518 3.08 24.22 -40.96
N SER A 519 3.88 25.05 -41.62
CA SER A 519 4.73 24.78 -42.78
C SER A 519 5.78 23.69 -42.61
N ASN A 520 5.84 22.79 -43.59
CA ASN A 520 7.08 22.22 -44.12
C ASN A 520 6.86 21.73 -45.56
N VAL A 521 7.01 22.64 -46.52
CA VAL A 521 7.18 22.31 -47.95
C VAL A 521 8.55 22.84 -48.35
N ILE A 522 9.46 21.93 -48.69
CA ILE A 522 10.73 22.26 -49.34
C ILE A 522 10.67 21.70 -50.76
N ASP A 523 10.92 22.58 -51.72
CA ASP A 523 10.88 22.33 -53.16
C ASP A 523 12.03 21.39 -53.58
N PRO A 524 11.80 20.30 -54.34
CA PRO A 524 12.85 19.33 -54.67
C PRO A 524 13.73 19.82 -55.83
N GLY A 525 14.71 20.67 -55.52
CA GLY A 525 15.43 21.40 -56.56
C GLY A 525 16.81 21.96 -56.26
N GLU A 526 17.68 21.33 -55.44
CA GLU A 526 19.14 21.46 -55.60
C GLU A 526 19.95 20.41 -54.83
N ALA A 527 21.03 19.89 -55.42
CA ALA A 527 21.82 18.80 -54.87
C ALA A 527 22.96 19.30 -53.97
N LYS A 528 23.01 18.81 -52.72
CA LYS A 528 24.24 18.76 -51.90
C LYS A 528 24.36 17.41 -51.18
N ALA A 529 25.07 16.48 -51.83
CA ALA A 529 25.28 15.11 -51.39
C ALA A 529 26.30 14.93 -50.23
N ASP A 530 26.41 15.92 -49.34
CA ASP A 530 27.35 15.94 -48.19
C ASP A 530 26.64 16.08 -46.82
N SER A 531 25.30 16.09 -46.78
CA SER A 531 24.52 16.23 -45.53
C SER A 531 23.97 14.91 -44.96
N GLU A 532 23.90 13.82 -45.74
CA GLU A 532 23.26 12.58 -45.28
C GLU A 532 24.20 11.70 -44.44
N ALA A 533 25.48 11.63 -44.80
CA ALA A 533 26.48 10.91 -44.00
C ALA A 533 26.59 11.49 -42.58
N THR A 534 26.69 12.82 -42.46
CA THR A 534 26.74 13.54 -41.18
C THR A 534 25.47 13.41 -40.37
N LYS A 535 24.28 13.40 -40.99
CA LYS A 535 23.00 13.16 -40.28
C LYS A 535 22.89 11.73 -39.77
N ASN A 536 23.36 10.74 -40.52
CA ASN A 536 23.36 9.35 -40.06
C ASN A 536 24.37 9.12 -38.93
N ASP A 537 25.55 9.73 -38.98
CA ASP A 537 26.55 9.66 -37.90
C ASP A 537 26.10 10.44 -36.65
N GLU A 538 25.45 11.60 -36.82
CA GLU A 538 24.78 12.32 -35.72
C GLU A 538 23.62 11.52 -35.11
N ASN A 539 22.84 10.79 -35.91
CA ASN A 539 21.75 9.96 -35.41
C ASN A 539 22.30 8.73 -34.68
N LEU A 540 23.30 8.01 -35.24
CA LEU A 540 23.96 6.90 -34.54
C LEU A 540 24.63 7.34 -33.23
N SER A 541 25.26 8.51 -33.18
CA SER A 541 25.87 9.03 -31.95
C SER A 541 24.84 9.49 -30.92
N LYS A 542 23.72 10.09 -31.34
CA LYS A 542 22.57 10.37 -30.46
C LYS A 542 21.94 9.07 -29.92
N LEU A 543 21.83 8.02 -30.73
CA LEU A 543 21.32 6.70 -30.32
C LEU A 543 22.27 5.99 -29.35
N ASN A 544 23.59 6.02 -29.59
CA ASN A 544 24.61 5.48 -28.68
C ASN A 544 24.66 6.18 -27.30
N THR A 545 24.05 7.36 -27.16
CA THR A 545 23.99 8.10 -25.89
C THR A 545 22.69 7.81 -25.11
N LYS A 546 21.66 7.31 -25.78
CA LYS A 546 20.35 7.00 -25.18
C LYS A 546 20.33 5.60 -24.55
N ARG A 547 19.47 5.41 -23.55
CA ARG A 547 19.26 4.10 -22.90
C ARG A 547 17.97 3.44 -23.38
N LEU A 548 17.84 2.13 -23.21
CA LEU A 548 16.57 1.45 -23.44
C LEU A 548 15.58 1.83 -22.31
N CYS A 549 14.36 2.23 -22.67
CA CYS A 549 13.27 2.38 -21.69
C CYS A 549 12.82 0.99 -21.22
N GLU A 550 12.81 0.76 -19.90
CA GLU A 550 12.29 -0.47 -19.32
C GLU A 550 10.77 -0.57 -19.52
N ARG A 551 10.29 -1.77 -19.88
CA ARG A 551 8.86 -2.00 -20.19
C ARG A 551 7.93 -1.64 -19.04
N TRP A 552 8.40 -1.80 -17.79
CA TRP A 552 7.61 -1.43 -16.62
C TRP A 552 7.45 0.09 -16.51
N LEU A 553 8.48 0.88 -16.86
CA LEU A 553 8.44 2.33 -16.82
C LEU A 553 7.56 2.87 -17.96
N ASP A 554 7.64 2.31 -19.15
CA ASP A 554 6.71 2.67 -20.24
C ASP A 554 5.24 2.32 -19.88
N SER A 555 5.01 1.20 -19.19
CA SER A 555 3.68 0.92 -18.63
C SER A 555 3.24 1.95 -17.59
N LEU A 556 4.14 2.51 -16.76
CA LEU A 556 3.81 3.62 -15.86
C LEU A 556 3.49 4.91 -16.64
N PHE A 557 4.19 5.19 -17.74
CA PHE A 557 3.87 6.33 -18.63
C PHE A 557 2.46 6.21 -19.22
N MET A 558 2.07 5.02 -19.67
CA MET A 558 0.72 4.79 -20.22
C MET A 558 -0.37 4.91 -19.15
N VAL A 559 -0.13 4.45 -17.92
CA VAL A 559 -1.07 4.59 -16.80
C VAL A 559 -1.11 6.02 -16.25
N LEU A 560 0.01 6.75 -16.28
CA LEU A 560 0.04 8.18 -15.99
C LEU A 560 -0.77 8.99 -17.01
N TYR A 561 -0.62 8.69 -18.31
CA TYR A 561 -1.43 9.32 -19.35
C TYR A 561 -2.93 9.04 -19.15
N GLU A 562 -3.29 7.82 -18.75
CA GLU A 562 -4.67 7.44 -18.44
C GLU A 562 -5.25 8.25 -17.26
N ASP A 563 -4.52 8.35 -16.14
CA ASP A 563 -4.88 9.17 -14.98
C ASP A 563 -5.01 10.67 -15.37
N LEU A 564 -4.03 11.24 -16.07
CA LEU A 564 -4.04 12.63 -16.54
C LEU A 564 -5.22 12.93 -17.47
N ARG A 565 -5.54 12.01 -18.39
CA ARG A 565 -6.67 12.12 -19.33
C ARG A 565 -7.99 12.16 -18.58
N VAL A 566 -8.21 11.24 -17.63
CA VAL A 566 -9.43 11.17 -16.82
C VAL A 566 -9.57 12.42 -15.94
N TYR A 567 -8.48 12.87 -15.30
CA TYR A 567 -8.44 14.12 -14.56
C TYR A 567 -8.83 15.32 -15.43
N THR A 568 -8.23 15.45 -16.61
CA THR A 568 -8.50 16.56 -17.55
C THR A 568 -9.96 16.55 -18.03
N ILE A 569 -10.52 15.38 -18.35
CA ILE A 569 -11.94 15.23 -18.71
C ILE A 569 -12.83 15.71 -17.56
N TRP A 570 -12.57 15.25 -16.32
CA TRP A 570 -13.34 15.66 -15.15
C TRP A 570 -13.29 17.18 -14.90
N ARG A 571 -12.09 17.79 -14.89
CA ARG A 571 -11.95 19.25 -14.69
C ARG A 571 -12.63 20.04 -15.82
N THR A 572 -12.54 19.57 -17.06
CA THR A 572 -13.22 20.19 -18.22
C THR A 572 -14.74 20.11 -18.10
N GLN A 573 -15.29 18.95 -17.75
CA GLN A 573 -16.74 18.78 -17.52
C GLN A 573 -17.22 19.67 -16.37
N MET A 574 -16.52 19.71 -15.23
CA MET A 574 -16.88 20.61 -14.13
C MET A 574 -16.89 22.08 -14.55
N ALA A 575 -15.92 22.53 -15.34
CA ALA A 575 -15.87 23.88 -15.87
C ALA A 575 -17.04 24.18 -16.83
N GLN A 576 -17.38 23.25 -17.73
CA GLN A 576 -18.51 23.38 -18.66
C GLN A 576 -19.85 23.48 -17.92
N TYR A 577 -20.12 22.60 -16.95
CA TYR A 577 -21.34 22.65 -16.14
C TYR A 577 -21.43 23.94 -15.32
N ARG A 578 -20.31 24.39 -14.71
CA ARG A 578 -20.22 25.66 -13.98
C ARG A 578 -20.51 26.86 -14.89
N ALA A 579 -20.03 26.85 -16.14
CA ALA A 579 -20.32 27.90 -17.14
C ALA A 579 -21.79 27.90 -17.59
N GLN A 580 -22.42 26.72 -17.70
CA GLN A 580 -23.84 26.55 -18.02
C GLN A 580 -24.77 26.79 -16.82
N GLN A 581 -24.23 27.14 -15.64
CA GLN A 581 -24.95 27.24 -14.37
C GLN A 581 -25.70 25.94 -13.96
N MET A 582 -25.25 24.80 -14.48
CA MET A 582 -25.80 23.48 -14.17
C MET A 582 -25.04 22.82 -13.02
N GLN A 583 -25.74 22.06 -12.18
CA GLN A 583 -25.11 21.25 -11.14
C GLN A 583 -24.39 20.06 -11.78
N TYR A 584 -23.06 19.99 -11.61
CA TYR A 584 -22.30 18.78 -11.92
C TYR A 584 -22.58 17.73 -10.84
N LYS A 585 -23.23 16.62 -11.23
CA LYS A 585 -23.61 15.53 -10.32
C LYS A 585 -22.84 14.26 -10.68
N LYS A 586 -22.36 13.58 -9.64
CA LYS A 586 -21.57 12.35 -9.64
C LYS A 586 -21.88 11.59 -8.35
N SER A 587 -21.75 10.26 -8.37
CA SER A 587 -22.00 9.43 -7.18
C SER A 587 -20.96 9.69 -6.09
N ALA A 588 -21.27 9.31 -4.84
CA ALA A 588 -20.29 9.41 -3.74
C ALA A 588 -19.01 8.61 -4.03
N GLU A 589 -19.12 7.48 -4.72
CA GLU A 589 -17.99 6.62 -5.07
C GLU A 589 -17.16 7.19 -6.23
N GLU A 590 -17.82 7.79 -7.24
CA GLU A 590 -17.11 8.54 -8.29
C GLU A 590 -16.30 9.70 -7.69
N TRP A 591 -16.86 10.46 -6.73
CA TRP A 591 -16.12 11.51 -6.05
C TRP A 591 -14.95 11.00 -5.21
N GLU A 592 -15.07 9.84 -4.56
CA GLU A 592 -13.99 9.20 -3.80
C GLU A 592 -12.82 8.78 -4.73
N ILE A 593 -13.15 8.21 -5.90
CA ILE A 593 -12.16 7.83 -6.93
C ILE A 593 -11.49 9.07 -7.53
N LEU A 594 -12.26 10.12 -7.86
CA LEU A 594 -11.75 11.39 -8.41
C LEU A 594 -10.86 12.13 -7.41
N GLY A 595 -11.21 12.14 -6.11
CA GLY A 595 -10.34 12.67 -5.06
C GLY A 595 -9.04 11.88 -4.95
N SER A 596 -9.12 10.55 -4.96
CA SER A 596 -7.95 9.67 -4.96
C SER A 596 -7.06 9.84 -6.20
N LEU A 597 -7.64 10.13 -7.36
CA LEU A 597 -6.94 10.43 -8.61
C LEU A 597 -6.20 11.78 -8.53
N ALA A 598 -6.87 12.83 -8.07
CA ALA A 598 -6.27 14.14 -7.89
C ALA A 598 -5.11 14.09 -6.87
N GLU A 599 -5.26 13.34 -5.77
CA GLU A 599 -4.21 13.14 -4.77
C GLU A 599 -2.98 12.42 -5.36
N ARG A 600 -3.16 11.37 -6.19
CA ARG A 600 -2.06 10.71 -6.91
C ARG A 600 -1.30 11.65 -7.85
N LEU A 601 -2.03 12.55 -8.52
CA LEU A 601 -1.49 13.54 -9.46
C LEU A 601 -0.96 14.81 -8.77
N GLN A 602 -0.84 14.82 -7.44
CA GLN A 602 -0.36 15.96 -6.63
C GLN A 602 -1.29 17.21 -6.63
N HIS A 603 -2.54 17.07 -7.10
CA HIS A 603 -3.56 18.13 -7.12
C HIS A 603 -4.38 18.13 -5.81
N VAL A 604 -3.78 18.65 -4.75
CA VAL A 604 -4.32 18.57 -3.37
C VAL A 604 -5.64 19.35 -3.21
N ASP A 605 -5.75 20.55 -3.78
CA ASP A 605 -6.95 21.37 -3.62
C ASP A 605 -8.16 20.77 -4.35
N GLU A 606 -7.94 20.23 -5.57
CA GLU A 606 -8.95 19.48 -6.31
C GLU A 606 -9.33 18.16 -5.63
N ALA A 607 -8.37 17.47 -5.00
CA ALA A 607 -8.66 16.29 -4.19
C ALA A 607 -9.59 16.63 -3.02
N VAL A 608 -9.35 17.75 -2.33
CA VAL A 608 -10.23 18.23 -1.25
C VAL A 608 -11.59 18.71 -1.77
N GLU A 609 -11.68 19.32 -2.96
CA GLU A 609 -12.97 19.64 -3.62
C GLU A 609 -13.80 18.36 -3.84
N ALA A 610 -13.18 17.30 -4.38
CA ALA A 610 -13.83 16.02 -4.63
C ALA A 610 -14.19 15.26 -3.34
N TYR A 611 -13.28 15.19 -2.36
CA TYR A 611 -13.56 14.52 -1.08
C TYR A 611 -14.67 15.23 -0.29
N ARG A 612 -14.77 16.57 -0.33
CA ARG A 612 -15.90 17.30 0.26
C ARG A 612 -17.21 17.02 -0.45
N ALA A 613 -17.19 16.89 -1.78
CA ALA A 613 -18.38 16.50 -2.55
C ALA A 613 -18.84 15.07 -2.18
N CYS A 614 -17.92 14.11 -2.06
CA CYS A 614 -18.18 12.77 -1.55
C CYS A 614 -18.89 12.80 -0.18
N LEU A 615 -18.28 13.47 0.81
CA LEU A 615 -18.80 13.57 2.18
C LEU A 615 -20.14 14.31 2.29
N SER A 616 -20.48 15.16 1.32
CA SER A 616 -21.79 15.82 1.26
C SER A 616 -22.94 14.88 0.84
N ILE A 617 -22.62 13.72 0.26
CA ILE A 617 -23.57 12.70 -0.21
C ILE A 617 -23.61 11.51 0.75
N ARG A 618 -22.44 11.00 1.16
CA ARG A 618 -22.29 9.81 2.01
C ARG A 618 -21.01 9.92 2.84
N PHE A 619 -21.04 9.48 4.09
CA PHE A 619 -19.80 9.31 4.85
C PHE A 619 -18.84 8.34 4.14
N SER A 620 -17.57 8.74 4.04
CA SER A 620 -16.49 7.88 3.56
C SER A 620 -15.27 8.07 4.47
N PRO A 621 -14.75 7.00 5.12
CA PRO A 621 -13.54 7.10 5.93
C PRO A 621 -12.33 7.53 5.07
N LYS A 622 -12.24 7.01 3.83
CA LYS A 622 -11.19 7.34 2.87
C LYS A 622 -11.17 8.81 2.49
N ALA A 623 -12.33 9.38 2.13
CA ALA A 623 -12.43 10.81 1.80
C ALA A 623 -12.10 11.70 3.01
N LEU A 624 -12.56 11.32 4.21
CA LEU A 624 -12.27 12.07 5.43
C LEU A 624 -10.81 11.98 5.87
N ALA A 625 -10.17 10.82 5.72
CA ALA A 625 -8.73 10.63 5.95
C ALA A 625 -7.86 11.41 4.94
N GLY A 626 -8.28 11.49 3.68
CA GLY A 626 -7.64 12.34 2.67
C GLY A 626 -7.67 13.83 3.05
N ILE A 627 -8.81 14.33 3.54
CA ILE A 627 -8.94 15.72 4.03
C ILE A 627 -8.16 15.93 5.35
N LEU A 628 -8.13 14.94 6.25
CA LEU A 628 -7.41 15.02 7.54
C LEU A 628 -5.95 15.40 7.35
N ARG A 629 -5.26 14.78 6.37
CA ARG A 629 -3.86 15.10 6.00
C ARG A 629 -3.65 16.57 5.64
N VAL A 630 -4.68 17.24 5.14
CA VAL A 630 -4.64 18.68 4.80
C VAL A 630 -4.93 19.54 6.04
N PHE A 631 -5.81 19.11 6.94
CA PHE A 631 -6.04 19.79 8.22
C PHE A 631 -4.81 19.73 9.14
N GLU A 632 -4.07 18.60 9.15
CA GLU A 632 -2.78 18.48 9.84
C GLU A 632 -1.75 19.48 9.28
N LYS A 633 -1.55 19.50 7.95
CA LYS A 633 -0.62 20.43 7.28
C LYS A 633 -0.97 21.90 7.49
N THR A 634 -2.26 22.24 7.56
CA THR A 634 -2.75 23.61 7.81
C THR A 634 -2.87 23.96 9.29
N LYS A 635 -2.56 23.02 10.20
CA LYS A 635 -2.70 23.14 11.66
C LYS A 635 -4.12 23.57 12.11
N SER A 636 -5.15 23.03 11.45
CA SER A 636 -6.55 23.34 11.73
C SER A 636 -7.08 22.47 12.88
N THR A 637 -6.84 22.89 14.13
CA THR A 637 -7.07 22.09 15.35
C THR A 637 -8.49 21.54 15.45
N ARG A 638 -9.51 22.36 15.18
CA ARG A 638 -10.92 22.02 15.41
C ARG A 638 -11.42 21.00 14.39
N GLU A 639 -11.04 21.20 13.14
CA GLU A 639 -11.39 20.35 12.00
C GLU A 639 -10.67 19.00 12.10
N THR A 640 -9.41 19.01 12.54
CA THR A 640 -8.64 17.78 12.84
C THR A 640 -9.36 16.93 13.90
N VAL A 641 -9.73 17.53 15.05
CA VAL A 641 -10.50 16.83 16.11
C VAL A 641 -11.84 16.30 15.58
N ALA A 642 -12.60 17.12 14.86
CA ALA A 642 -13.92 16.74 14.35
C ALA A 642 -13.88 15.62 13.30
N SER A 643 -12.79 15.52 12.53
CA SER A 643 -12.51 14.42 11.61
C SER A 643 -12.11 13.15 12.36
N VAL A 644 -11.17 13.26 13.31
CA VAL A 644 -10.67 12.13 14.10
C VAL A 644 -11.80 11.45 14.89
N ILE A 645 -12.69 12.20 15.56
CA ILE A 645 -13.82 11.61 16.30
C ILE A 645 -14.67 10.73 15.38
N ARG A 646 -14.96 11.17 14.16
CA ARG A 646 -15.75 10.41 13.18
C ARG A 646 -15.02 9.16 12.67
N LEU A 647 -13.72 9.28 12.37
CA LEU A 647 -12.90 8.14 11.94
C LEU A 647 -12.79 7.08 13.04
N VAL A 648 -12.59 7.49 14.30
CA VAL A 648 -12.61 6.58 15.46
C VAL A 648 -13.97 5.91 15.64
N THR A 649 -15.07 6.65 15.53
CA THR A 649 -16.44 6.09 15.59
C THR A 649 -16.65 5.03 14.51
N TRP A 650 -16.23 5.32 13.28
CA TRP A 650 -16.31 4.38 12.16
C TRP A 650 -15.43 3.14 12.37
N GLN A 651 -14.23 3.28 12.93
CA GLN A 651 -13.36 2.15 13.26
C GLN A 651 -13.98 1.23 14.32
N TYR A 652 -14.51 1.78 15.41
CA TYR A 652 -15.21 0.99 16.44
C TYR A 652 -16.47 0.30 15.88
N ARG A 653 -17.20 0.96 14.98
CA ARG A 653 -18.36 0.42 14.24
C ARG A 653 -17.99 -0.80 13.37
N TRP A 654 -16.71 -0.97 13.05
CA TRP A 654 -16.11 -2.13 12.36
C TRP A 654 -15.05 -2.85 13.21
N TYR A 655 -15.31 -2.93 14.51
CA TYR A 655 -14.59 -3.76 15.49
C TYR A 655 -13.12 -3.40 15.76
N SER A 656 -12.70 -2.19 15.39
CA SER A 656 -11.33 -1.70 15.55
C SER A 656 -11.25 -0.60 16.61
N GLU A 657 -10.62 -0.90 17.75
CA GLU A 657 -10.27 0.12 18.76
C GLU A 657 -8.88 0.73 18.50
N PHE A 658 -8.13 0.20 17.53
CA PHE A 658 -6.73 0.52 17.29
C PHE A 658 -6.41 0.94 15.84
N SER A 659 -5.80 2.12 15.73
CA SER A 659 -5.25 2.71 14.50
C SER A 659 -4.02 3.54 14.89
N PRO A 660 -2.79 3.08 14.55
CA PRO A 660 -1.55 3.79 14.82
C PRO A 660 -1.53 5.21 14.26
N GLU A 661 -2.15 5.41 13.10
CA GLU A 661 -2.23 6.67 12.37
C GLU A 661 -3.12 7.68 13.12
N LEU A 662 -4.34 7.32 13.51
CA LEU A 662 -5.20 8.21 14.30
C LEU A 662 -4.66 8.49 15.70
N LEU A 663 -3.99 7.51 16.32
CA LEU A 663 -3.28 7.71 17.58
C LEU A 663 -2.13 8.72 17.41
N HIS A 664 -1.35 8.62 16.32
CA HIS A 664 -0.31 9.59 16.01
C HIS A 664 -0.87 11.00 15.79
N THR A 665 -1.97 11.16 15.04
CA THR A 665 -2.67 12.45 14.87
C THR A 665 -3.12 13.05 16.20
N ILE A 666 -3.70 12.26 17.12
CA ILE A 666 -4.10 12.75 18.44
C ILE A 666 -2.88 13.12 19.28
N ARG A 667 -1.82 12.32 19.25
CA ARG A 667 -0.60 12.58 20.01
C ARG A 667 0.05 13.89 19.57
N THR A 668 0.28 14.08 18.26
CA THR A 668 0.88 15.31 17.72
C THR A 668 0.01 16.54 17.99
N LEU A 669 -1.32 16.40 17.95
CA LEU A 669 -2.24 17.46 18.34
C LEU A 669 -2.13 17.83 19.83
N ILE A 670 -1.97 16.84 20.73
CA ILE A 670 -1.75 17.07 22.16
C ILE A 670 -0.38 17.71 22.42
N GLU A 671 0.65 17.32 21.64
CA GLU A 671 2.01 17.86 21.72
C GLU A 671 2.07 19.33 21.28
N ASP A 672 1.36 19.70 20.20
CA ASP A 672 1.29 21.07 19.68
C ASP A 672 0.39 22.01 20.51
N GLU A 673 -0.77 21.52 21.00
CA GLU A 673 -1.86 22.37 21.50
C GLU A 673 -2.22 22.14 22.99
N GLY A 674 -1.71 21.07 23.60
CA GLY A 674 -1.95 20.70 24.99
C GLY A 674 -3.26 19.94 25.22
N ALA A 675 -3.22 18.92 26.07
CA ALA A 675 -4.34 17.99 26.32
C ALA A 675 -5.63 18.69 26.78
N VAL A 676 -5.54 19.76 27.58
CA VAL A 676 -6.70 20.52 28.09
C VAL A 676 -7.46 21.21 26.95
N LYS A 677 -6.76 21.81 25.98
CA LYS A 677 -7.36 22.47 24.83
C LYS A 677 -8.03 21.46 23.91
N VAL A 678 -7.35 20.36 23.60
CA VAL A 678 -7.92 19.25 22.80
C VAL A 678 -9.18 18.69 23.47
N ARG A 679 -9.15 18.40 24.78
CA ARG A 679 -10.32 17.94 25.54
C ARG A 679 -11.48 18.94 25.51
N SER A 680 -11.19 20.23 25.66
CA SER A 680 -12.22 21.29 25.59
C SER A 680 -12.88 21.37 24.22
N ILE A 681 -12.12 21.15 23.13
CA ILE A 681 -12.66 21.09 21.76
C ILE A 681 -13.55 19.85 21.56
N ILE A 682 -13.11 18.67 22.06
CA ILE A 682 -13.93 17.44 22.04
C ILE A 682 -15.26 17.69 22.78
N GLN A 683 -15.22 18.22 24.00
CA GLN A 683 -16.40 18.49 24.83
C GLN A 683 -17.30 19.63 24.29
N ALA A 684 -16.75 20.56 23.51
CA ALA A 684 -17.51 21.62 22.86
C ALA A 684 -18.15 21.18 21.52
N THR A 685 -17.97 19.93 21.10
CA THR A 685 -18.54 19.38 19.87
C THR A 685 -19.96 18.87 20.13
N SER A 686 -20.89 19.17 19.23
CA SER A 686 -22.32 18.82 19.37
C SER A 686 -22.65 17.34 19.05
N LEU A 687 -21.68 16.43 19.19
CA LEU A 687 -21.85 15.01 18.94
C LEU A 687 -22.34 14.28 20.22
N PRO A 688 -22.98 13.09 20.09
CA PRO A 688 -23.42 12.31 21.25
C PRO A 688 -22.27 11.95 22.21
N GLN A 689 -22.52 11.98 23.52
CA GLN A 689 -21.46 11.75 24.52
C GLN A 689 -20.78 10.37 24.34
N ASN A 690 -21.55 9.33 24.03
CA ASN A 690 -21.04 8.00 23.74
C ASN A 690 -20.01 7.97 22.60
N VAL A 691 -20.15 8.85 21.60
CA VAL A 691 -19.19 9.01 20.48
C VAL A 691 -17.93 9.75 20.93
N LEU A 692 -18.07 10.76 21.81
CA LEU A 692 -16.93 11.49 22.37
C LEU A 692 -16.08 10.59 23.28
N ASP A 693 -16.73 9.74 24.08
CA ASP A 693 -16.07 8.81 25.00
C ASP A 693 -15.17 7.80 24.26
N LEU A 694 -15.55 7.36 23.04
CA LEU A 694 -14.71 6.52 22.19
C LEU A 694 -13.38 7.17 21.79
N THR A 695 -13.29 8.51 21.78
CA THR A 695 -12.04 9.23 21.44
C THR A 695 -11.13 9.42 22.68
N HIS A 696 -11.68 9.31 23.89
CA HIS A 696 -10.93 9.52 25.12
C HIS A 696 -9.90 8.41 25.41
N HIS A 697 -10.01 7.21 24.83
CA HIS A 697 -9.04 6.13 25.02
C HIS A 697 -7.63 6.48 24.52
N TYR A 698 -7.50 7.12 23.35
CA TYR A 698 -6.23 7.56 22.81
C TYR A 698 -5.61 8.71 23.61
N ALA A 699 -6.43 9.63 24.14
CA ALA A 699 -5.95 10.68 25.05
C ALA A 699 -5.46 10.09 26.38
N ALA A 700 -6.17 9.11 26.94
CA ALA A 700 -5.74 8.36 28.13
C ALA A 700 -4.44 7.59 27.89
N LEU A 701 -4.29 6.97 26.71
CA LEU A 701 -3.07 6.28 26.31
C LEU A 701 -1.85 7.23 26.24
N CYS A 702 -2.03 8.42 25.64
CA CYS A 702 -0.99 9.46 25.63
C CYS A 702 -0.60 9.90 27.05
N ALA A 703 -1.57 10.07 27.95
CA ALA A 703 -1.32 10.40 29.36
C ALA A 703 -0.60 9.26 30.12
N THR A 704 -0.95 8.00 29.84
CA THR A 704 -0.31 6.81 30.42
C THR A 704 1.17 6.71 30.00
N PHE A 705 1.46 7.01 28.73
CA PHE A 705 2.81 7.08 28.18
C PHE A 705 3.58 8.36 28.52
N ARG A 706 2.92 9.35 29.14
CA ARG A 706 3.46 10.69 29.45
C ARG A 706 4.02 11.41 28.22
N SER A 707 3.25 11.39 27.13
CA SER A 707 3.57 12.17 25.92
C SER A 707 3.63 13.66 26.25
N SER A 708 4.42 14.44 25.50
CA SER A 708 4.55 15.88 25.75
C SER A 708 3.19 16.58 25.65
N GLY A 709 2.93 17.58 26.52
CA GLY A 709 1.65 18.30 26.56
C GLY A 709 0.51 17.60 27.32
N THR A 710 0.77 16.45 27.97
CA THR A 710 -0.24 15.70 28.77
C THR A 710 -0.32 16.08 30.25
N ASP A 711 0.55 16.97 30.74
CA ASP A 711 0.63 17.37 32.16
C ASP A 711 -0.53 18.25 32.69
N GLY A 712 -1.55 18.54 31.86
CA GLY A 712 -2.67 19.46 32.14
C GLY A 712 -4.02 18.79 32.39
#